data_AF-A0A4Z1ITJ3-F1
#
_entry.id   AF-A0A4Z1ITJ3-F1
#
_cell.length_a   1.000
_cell.length_b   1.000
_cell.length_c   1.000
_cell.angle_alpha   90.00
_cell.angle_beta   90.00
_cell.angle_gamma   90.00
#
_symmetry.space_group_name_H-M   'P 1'
#
loop_
_entity.id
_entity.type
_entity.pdbx_description
1 polymer ?
#
loop_
_entity_poly.entity_id
_entity_poly.type
_entity_poly.pdbx_seq_one_letter_code
_entity_poly.pdbx_strand_id
1 'polypeptide(L)'
;MAEESMPSRQLCDFLKTLPRVHQNRYTEAAERDLLQSLFWSLAGGQKEHLNLFFPENSRPSAREVWKLRKAQGGTDGEEFTEAARGKVCGHIYKTGEATYRCKTCSSDDTCVLCSRCYDSSDHTGHMVYVSVSLGNSGCCDCGDPEAWRLPVHCSIHTAHGPGVEGEDKGKAASLPDELVESIRMTIGRAFDYICDVISCSPEQLRLPKSKESIQQDERRSRLTSSYYNGDIVEDPCEYALLLWNDEKHTVNEVRDQVARACKVTNAEGMQRAHETDDIGRSVIKYDHNIDKLLRVSRVVEQIKVTVTIRSARDTFREQMCGTIIEWLSDISGCSVGPDQKILRQVVCEEMLKEWNRGSEASNAEIGLKGIDEHEREEMLWSDAENRVLRHIITTDRRTQAMAVMAAVAATDSDSDDTDNGNDDDLNEANIVRMLENADEDASSDEEVELVRFDPAEPTEIRIIQPTRQPVPAPQQETQTGTETDNDGDVDMIGGDDEALEVQEATLAGYPPPPPPPPPAPQRVIRDRDLTPSDSDTAEMQPLISDNLYAKAKMEIPKTPANPVKKEIAKPARYWLESPPGYTNRESVPLHEDLWHKLRLDWLILFDLRMWKKVRVDLRELYISTVVSIPEFKRVLGLRFSGLYTTLAQLYLIADREPDHSIINISLQMLTTPSITAEIVERGNFLTNLMAILYTFLTTRQVGHPYEIFPNATLAFDSGSVTNRRMYHFFMDLKYLFGSEHVQEKIRTEER
;
A
#
# COMPACT_ATOMS: atom_id res chain seq x y z
N MET A 1 38.27 -3.02 -2.80
CA MET A 1 37.48 -3.75 -3.83
C MET A 1 37.94 -5.19 -3.79
N ALA A 2 37.05 -6.14 -3.58
CA ALA A 2 37.39 -7.57 -3.69
C ALA A 2 37.45 -7.97 -5.18
N GLU A 3 38.23 -9.00 -5.51
CA GLU A 3 38.14 -9.62 -6.83
C GLU A 3 36.84 -10.43 -6.90
N GLU A 4 35.89 -9.97 -7.72
CA GLU A 4 34.59 -10.64 -7.91
C GLU A 4 34.79 -12.06 -8.45
N SER A 5 34.14 -13.05 -7.83
CA SER A 5 34.23 -14.44 -8.26
C SER A 5 33.64 -14.63 -9.67
N MET A 6 34.27 -15.50 -10.46
CA MET A 6 33.82 -15.82 -11.83
C MET A 6 32.35 -16.27 -11.90
N PRO A 7 31.81 -17.09 -10.96
CA PRO A 7 30.39 -17.43 -10.95
C PRO A 7 29.46 -16.21 -10.75
N SER A 8 29.83 -15.25 -9.88
CA SER A 8 29.03 -14.04 -9.68
C SER A 8 28.93 -13.21 -10.96
N ARG A 9 30.02 -13.11 -11.73
CA ARG A 9 30.02 -12.39 -13.01
C ARG A 9 29.17 -13.08 -14.08
N GLN A 10 29.18 -14.41 -14.11
CA GLN A 10 28.34 -15.19 -15.03
C GLN A 10 26.85 -15.00 -14.75
N LEU A 11 26.44 -14.99 -13.47
CA LEU A 11 25.05 -14.72 -13.08
C LEU A 11 24.62 -13.28 -13.44
N CYS A 12 25.45 -12.28 -13.13
CA CYS A 12 25.15 -10.88 -13.47
C CYS A 12 25.05 -10.65 -14.99
N ASP A 13 25.94 -11.24 -15.80
CA ASP A 13 25.88 -11.12 -17.27
C ASP A 13 24.64 -11.85 -17.85
N PHE A 14 24.25 -13.00 -17.29
CA PHE A 14 22.99 -13.68 -17.63
C PHE A 14 21.76 -12.81 -17.30
N LEU A 15 21.66 -12.28 -16.08
CA LEU A 15 20.53 -11.44 -15.65
C LEU A 15 20.43 -10.11 -16.43
N LYS A 16 21.55 -9.61 -16.96
CA LYS A 16 21.61 -8.48 -17.89
C LYS A 16 21.15 -8.84 -19.30
N THR A 17 21.54 -10.01 -19.82
CA THR A 17 21.33 -10.44 -21.22
C THR A 17 19.98 -11.09 -21.50
N LEU A 18 19.35 -11.74 -20.50
CA LEU A 18 18.09 -12.48 -20.67
C LEU A 18 16.94 -11.70 -21.35
N PRO A 19 16.71 -10.39 -21.06
CA PRO A 19 15.68 -9.59 -21.75
C PRO A 19 15.88 -9.60 -23.28
N ARG A 20 17.12 -9.42 -23.73
CA ARG A 20 17.47 -9.39 -25.15
C ARG A 20 17.36 -10.77 -25.83
N VAL A 21 17.61 -11.86 -25.10
CA VAL A 21 17.40 -13.23 -25.61
C VAL A 21 15.92 -13.47 -25.94
N HIS A 22 15.02 -12.98 -25.10
CA HIS A 22 13.57 -13.12 -25.25
C HIS A 22 12.89 -11.88 -25.87
N GLN A 23 13.64 -11.05 -26.60
CA GLN A 23 13.14 -9.88 -27.34
C GLN A 23 12.28 -8.93 -26.48
N ASN A 24 12.63 -8.77 -25.21
CA ASN A 24 11.89 -7.99 -24.21
C ASN A 24 10.40 -8.39 -24.11
N ARG A 25 10.11 -9.70 -24.18
CA ARG A 25 8.79 -10.29 -23.90
C ARG A 25 8.90 -11.35 -22.81
N TYR A 26 8.47 -11.00 -21.59
CA TYR A 26 8.46 -11.98 -20.50
C TYR A 26 7.35 -13.00 -20.75
N THR A 27 7.73 -14.27 -20.77
CA THR A 27 6.86 -15.42 -21.04
C THR A 27 7.32 -16.57 -20.16
N GLU A 28 6.53 -17.65 -20.08
CA GLU A 28 6.96 -18.89 -19.39
C GLU A 28 8.34 -19.41 -19.87
N ALA A 29 8.76 -19.09 -21.10
CA ALA A 29 10.09 -19.47 -21.59
C ALA A 29 11.20 -18.66 -20.91
N ALA A 30 11.01 -17.34 -20.77
CA ALA A 30 11.91 -16.48 -20.02
C ALA A 30 11.96 -16.85 -18.53
N GLU A 31 10.81 -17.17 -17.95
CA GLU A 31 10.68 -17.62 -16.56
C GLU A 31 11.44 -18.94 -16.31
N ARG A 32 11.25 -19.95 -17.19
CA ARG A 32 11.98 -21.23 -17.12
C ARG A 32 13.47 -21.04 -17.26
N ASP A 33 13.93 -20.25 -18.22
CA ASP A 33 15.35 -19.98 -18.43
C ASP A 33 15.98 -19.28 -17.20
N LEU A 34 15.27 -18.31 -16.62
CA LEU A 34 15.68 -17.63 -15.39
C LEU A 34 15.84 -18.61 -14.22
N LEU A 35 14.80 -19.39 -13.92
CA LEU A 35 14.80 -20.35 -12.81
C LEU A 35 15.88 -21.43 -12.99
N GLN A 36 16.02 -21.99 -14.20
CA GLN A 36 17.06 -22.99 -14.50
C GLN A 36 18.47 -22.42 -14.27
N SER A 37 18.70 -21.16 -14.64
CA SER A 37 19.97 -20.45 -14.42
C SER A 37 20.24 -20.16 -12.94
N LEU A 38 19.21 -19.75 -12.18
CA LEU A 38 19.31 -19.52 -10.74
C LEU A 38 19.64 -20.81 -9.98
N PHE A 39 18.95 -21.93 -10.27
CA PHE A 39 19.28 -23.23 -9.68
C PHE A 39 20.67 -23.75 -10.11
N TRP A 40 21.09 -23.51 -11.36
CA TRP A 40 22.44 -23.81 -11.83
C TRP A 40 23.52 -23.02 -11.06
N SER A 41 23.22 -21.76 -10.74
CA SER A 41 24.11 -20.87 -9.96
C SER A 41 24.19 -21.26 -8.48
N LEU A 42 23.05 -21.58 -7.83
CA LEU A 42 23.01 -22.12 -6.45
C LEU A 42 23.96 -23.31 -6.28
N ALA A 43 23.99 -24.20 -7.28
CA ALA A 43 24.80 -25.41 -7.30
C ALA A 43 26.28 -25.19 -7.68
N GLY A 44 26.74 -23.95 -7.80
CA GLY A 44 28.12 -23.61 -8.21
C GLY A 44 28.44 -24.04 -9.64
N GLY A 45 27.43 -24.21 -10.50
CA GLY A 45 27.58 -24.74 -11.86
C GLY A 45 27.94 -26.23 -11.94
N GLN A 46 27.76 -27.00 -10.84
CA GLN A 46 28.09 -28.42 -10.80
C GLN A 46 26.84 -29.31 -10.89
N LYS A 47 26.88 -30.33 -11.75
CA LYS A 47 25.76 -31.27 -11.92
C LYS A 47 25.52 -32.15 -10.70
N GLU A 48 26.56 -32.43 -9.92
CA GLU A 48 26.50 -33.28 -8.72
C GLU A 48 25.80 -32.54 -7.58
N HIS A 49 26.14 -31.27 -7.34
CA HIS A 49 25.42 -30.41 -6.40
C HIS A 49 23.93 -30.24 -6.74
N LEU A 50 23.55 -30.21 -8.02
CA LEU A 50 22.13 -30.13 -8.42
C LEU A 50 21.29 -31.32 -7.93
N ASN A 51 21.91 -32.47 -7.70
CA ASN A 51 21.21 -33.66 -7.16
C ASN A 51 20.94 -33.55 -5.65
N LEU A 52 21.58 -32.60 -4.95
CA LEU A 52 21.31 -32.30 -3.53
C LEU A 52 20.04 -31.43 -3.36
N PHE A 53 19.70 -30.64 -4.37
CA PHE A 53 18.43 -29.91 -4.44
C PHE A 53 17.31 -30.80 -5.01
N PHE A 54 17.61 -31.54 -6.08
CA PHE A 54 16.67 -32.41 -6.79
C PHE A 54 17.11 -33.89 -6.67
N PRO A 55 16.61 -34.64 -5.67
CA PRO A 55 16.88 -36.06 -5.51
C PRO A 55 16.60 -36.90 -6.77
N GLU A 56 17.16 -38.11 -6.83
CA GLU A 56 17.14 -38.93 -8.05
C GLU A 56 15.73 -39.12 -8.64
N ASN A 57 15.57 -38.70 -9.90
CA ASN A 57 14.33 -38.70 -10.68
C ASN A 57 13.27 -37.65 -10.29
N SER A 58 13.50 -36.76 -9.31
CA SER A 58 12.55 -35.67 -8.99
C SER A 58 12.79 -34.36 -9.77
N ARG A 59 13.94 -34.26 -10.46
CA ARG A 59 14.30 -33.10 -11.28
C ARG A 59 13.25 -32.84 -12.38
N PRO A 60 12.62 -31.64 -12.43
CA PRO A 60 11.67 -31.30 -13.50
C PRO A 60 12.33 -31.32 -14.89
N SER A 61 11.53 -31.58 -15.93
CA SER A 61 12.05 -31.54 -17.30
C SER A 61 12.44 -30.12 -17.72
N ALA A 62 13.26 -30.00 -18.77
CA ALA A 62 13.66 -28.69 -19.31
C ALA A 62 12.50 -27.87 -19.91
N ARG A 63 11.28 -28.44 -19.98
CA ARG A 63 10.05 -27.76 -20.44
C ARG A 63 9.14 -27.31 -19.30
N GLU A 64 9.43 -27.70 -18.06
CA GLU A 64 8.64 -27.36 -16.89
C GLU A 64 9.28 -26.21 -16.11
N VAL A 65 8.46 -25.47 -15.37
CA VAL A 65 8.90 -24.48 -14.38
C VAL A 65 9.53 -25.23 -13.20
N TRP A 66 10.77 -24.87 -12.83
CA TRP A 66 11.45 -25.49 -11.70
C TRP A 66 10.97 -24.79 -10.41
N LYS A 67 10.21 -25.54 -9.59
CA LYS A 67 9.88 -25.20 -8.20
C LYS A 67 10.42 -26.31 -7.30
N LEU A 68 11.30 -25.96 -6.38
CA LEU A 68 12.06 -26.89 -5.53
C LEU A 68 11.14 -27.63 -4.56
N ARG A 69 10.17 -26.93 -3.94
CA ARG A 69 9.25 -27.49 -2.96
C ARG A 69 8.47 -28.66 -3.55
N LYS A 70 7.86 -28.44 -4.71
CA LYS A 70 7.16 -29.47 -5.50
C LYS A 70 8.07 -30.66 -5.86
N ALA A 71 9.33 -30.40 -6.19
CA ALA A 71 10.30 -31.44 -6.55
C ALA A 71 10.87 -32.21 -5.35
N GLN A 72 10.72 -31.70 -4.12
CA GLN A 72 11.02 -32.42 -2.89
C GLN A 72 9.79 -33.17 -2.32
N GLY A 73 8.66 -33.14 -3.05
CA GLY A 73 7.40 -33.79 -2.65
C GLY A 73 6.49 -32.91 -1.79
N GLY A 74 6.85 -31.64 -1.61
CA GLY A 74 6.08 -30.68 -0.83
C GLY A 74 4.73 -30.34 -1.46
N THR A 75 3.72 -30.22 -0.60
CA THR A 75 2.32 -29.90 -0.92
C THR A 75 1.76 -28.92 0.10
N ASP A 76 0.85 -28.03 -0.30
CA ASP A 76 0.17 -27.07 0.58
C ASP A 76 -0.23 -27.68 1.94
N GLY A 77 0.42 -27.22 3.01
CA GLY A 77 0.31 -27.81 4.34
C GLY A 77 1.55 -28.57 4.85
N GLU A 78 2.75 -28.30 4.34
CA GLU A 78 4.01 -28.83 4.91
C GLU A 78 4.21 -28.42 6.37
N GLU A 79 3.68 -27.26 6.76
CA GLU A 79 3.59 -26.76 8.13
C GLU A 79 2.72 -27.65 9.06
N PHE A 80 2.05 -28.67 8.52
CA PHE A 80 1.29 -29.67 9.26
C PHE A 80 1.93 -31.07 9.27
N THR A 81 3.18 -31.20 8.81
CA THR A 81 3.92 -32.48 8.81
C THR A 81 4.62 -32.76 10.15
N GLU A 82 5.06 -33.99 10.37
CA GLU A 82 5.95 -34.35 11.49
C GLU A 82 7.24 -33.49 11.53
N ALA A 83 7.71 -33.02 10.36
CA ALA A 83 8.86 -32.12 10.26
C ALA A 83 8.56 -30.68 10.74
N ALA A 84 7.29 -30.32 10.98
CA ALA A 84 6.89 -29.06 11.60
C ALA A 84 6.91 -29.10 13.14
N ARG A 85 7.13 -30.26 13.76
CA ARG A 85 7.16 -30.38 15.22
C ARG A 85 8.32 -29.58 15.84
N GLY A 86 8.00 -28.81 16.89
CA GLY A 86 8.94 -27.89 17.54
C GLY A 86 9.21 -26.60 16.75
N LYS A 87 8.41 -26.29 15.73
CA LYS A 87 8.47 -25.03 14.95
C LYS A 87 7.14 -24.28 15.10
N VAL A 88 7.17 -22.97 14.88
CA VAL A 88 5.95 -22.17 14.71
C VAL A 88 5.21 -22.62 13.45
N CYS A 89 3.88 -22.52 13.44
CA CYS A 89 3.05 -22.86 12.29
C CYS A 89 3.24 -21.85 11.15
N GLY A 90 3.00 -20.55 11.40
CA GLY A 90 3.23 -19.49 10.41
C GLY A 90 2.33 -19.54 9.18
N HIS A 91 1.31 -20.41 9.16
CA HIS A 91 0.31 -20.51 8.08
C HIS A 91 -0.34 -19.14 7.82
N ILE A 92 -0.24 -18.64 6.59
CA ILE A 92 -0.68 -17.30 6.18
C ILE A 92 -2.12 -17.38 5.68
N TYR A 93 -3.03 -16.60 6.27
CA TYR A 93 -4.46 -16.70 5.98
C TYR A 93 -4.85 -16.09 4.64
N LYS A 94 -5.62 -16.85 3.86
CA LYS A 94 -6.20 -16.45 2.57
C LYS A 94 -7.64 -15.98 2.74
N THR A 95 -8.13 -15.20 1.78
CA THR A 95 -9.50 -14.69 1.76
C THR A 95 -10.52 -15.82 1.83
N GLY A 96 -11.40 -15.79 2.83
CA GLY A 96 -12.42 -16.81 3.10
C GLY A 96 -12.00 -17.90 4.10
N GLU A 97 -10.76 -17.94 4.56
CA GLU A 97 -10.31 -18.95 5.54
C GLU A 97 -10.72 -18.61 6.98
N ALA A 98 -11.03 -19.63 7.79
CA ALA A 98 -11.46 -19.45 9.17
C ALA A 98 -10.28 -19.33 10.14
N THR A 99 -10.29 -18.27 10.95
CA THR A 99 -9.36 -18.01 12.06
C THR A 99 -10.05 -18.26 13.39
N TYR A 100 -9.33 -18.88 14.33
CA TYR A 100 -9.85 -19.35 15.62
C TYR A 100 -9.11 -18.66 16.76
N ARG A 101 -9.83 -17.89 17.58
CA ARG A 101 -9.29 -17.19 18.74
C ARG A 101 -9.81 -17.79 20.04
N CYS A 102 -8.95 -18.51 20.76
CA CYS A 102 -9.27 -18.98 22.11
C CYS A 102 -8.95 -17.89 23.15
N LYS A 103 -9.93 -17.06 23.50
CA LYS A 103 -9.79 -15.98 24.50
C LYS A 103 -9.44 -16.47 25.91
N THR A 104 -9.57 -17.77 26.19
CA THR A 104 -9.04 -18.37 27.42
C THR A 104 -7.52 -18.62 27.35
N CYS A 105 -6.99 -19.03 26.20
CA CYS A 105 -5.58 -19.40 26.02
C CYS A 105 -4.66 -18.26 25.55
N SER A 106 -5.17 -17.33 24.74
CA SER A 106 -4.37 -16.28 24.13
C SER A 106 -3.81 -15.31 25.16
N SER A 107 -2.60 -14.81 24.91
CA SER A 107 -2.03 -13.70 25.68
C SER A 107 -2.88 -12.44 25.49
N ASP A 108 -3.29 -12.14 24.26
CA ASP A 108 -4.03 -10.93 23.89
C ASP A 108 -5.26 -11.18 22.98
N ASP A 109 -5.81 -10.10 22.40
CA ASP A 109 -6.89 -10.09 21.42
C ASP A 109 -6.36 -9.93 19.97
N THR A 110 -5.26 -10.62 19.65
CA THR A 110 -4.71 -10.79 18.29
C THR A 110 -4.39 -12.25 17.97
N CYS A 111 -3.90 -13.05 18.93
CA CYS A 111 -3.44 -14.43 18.70
C CYS A 111 -4.52 -15.31 18.04
N VAL A 112 -4.16 -16.03 16.97
CA VAL A 112 -5.07 -16.83 16.13
C VAL A 112 -4.49 -18.17 15.70
N LEU A 113 -5.35 -19.18 15.75
CA LEU A 113 -5.10 -20.52 15.22
C LEU A 113 -5.81 -20.69 13.86
N CYS A 114 -5.14 -21.34 12.90
CA CYS A 114 -5.83 -21.90 11.73
C CYS A 114 -6.61 -23.16 12.15
N SER A 115 -7.62 -23.56 11.36
CA SER A 115 -8.46 -24.73 11.66
C SER A 115 -7.64 -25.94 12.06
N ARG A 116 -6.64 -26.35 11.25
CA ARG A 116 -5.84 -27.54 11.53
C ARG A 116 -5.09 -27.47 12.87
N CYS A 117 -4.63 -26.30 13.30
CA CYS A 117 -4.00 -26.13 14.61
C CYS A 117 -5.03 -26.19 15.74
N TYR A 118 -6.16 -25.50 15.59
CA TYR A 118 -7.27 -25.52 16.55
C TYR A 118 -7.82 -26.94 16.75
N ASP A 119 -8.06 -27.67 15.66
CA ASP A 119 -8.52 -29.07 15.67
C ASP A 119 -7.45 -30.04 16.24
N SER A 120 -6.19 -29.61 16.32
CA SER A 120 -5.04 -30.37 16.83
C SER A 120 -4.65 -30.04 18.28
N SER A 121 -5.38 -29.15 18.96
CA SER A 121 -5.14 -28.75 20.36
C SER A 121 -6.42 -28.71 21.20
N ASP A 122 -6.30 -28.86 22.52
CA ASP A 122 -7.46 -28.89 23.42
C ASP A 122 -7.92 -27.49 23.82
N HIS A 123 -9.18 -27.17 23.49
CA HIS A 123 -9.88 -25.95 23.90
C HIS A 123 -11.21 -26.27 24.63
N THR A 124 -11.34 -27.46 25.21
CA THR A 124 -12.57 -27.93 25.85
C THR A 124 -12.99 -27.03 27.01
N GLY A 125 -14.16 -26.39 26.89
CA GLY A 125 -14.70 -25.48 27.90
C GLY A 125 -14.12 -24.07 27.87
N HIS A 126 -13.32 -23.72 26.86
CA HIS A 126 -12.79 -22.37 26.68
C HIS A 126 -13.74 -21.46 25.88
N MET A 127 -13.54 -20.14 26.00
CA MET A 127 -14.24 -19.14 25.18
C MET A 127 -13.50 -19.00 23.85
N VAL A 128 -14.11 -19.49 22.78
CA VAL A 128 -13.55 -19.45 21.42
C VAL A 128 -14.41 -18.54 20.54
N TYR A 129 -13.75 -17.67 19.79
CA TYR A 129 -14.34 -16.85 18.73
C TYR A 129 -13.82 -17.36 17.39
N VAL A 130 -14.67 -17.31 16.36
CA VAL A 130 -14.32 -17.69 14.98
C VAL A 130 -14.63 -16.50 14.08
N SER A 131 -13.66 -16.09 13.28
CA SER A 131 -13.80 -15.01 12.28
C SER A 131 -13.21 -15.44 10.94
N VAL A 132 -13.79 -14.93 9.86
CA VAL A 132 -13.32 -15.21 8.49
C VAL A 132 -12.24 -14.20 8.13
N SER A 133 -11.10 -14.67 7.64
CA SER A 133 -10.05 -13.82 7.10
C SER A 133 -10.53 -13.18 5.80
N LEU A 134 -10.31 -11.87 5.66
CA LEU A 134 -10.46 -11.17 4.39
C LEU A 134 -9.27 -11.44 3.43
N GLY A 135 -8.31 -12.27 3.85
CA GLY A 135 -6.97 -12.32 3.29
C GLY A 135 -6.07 -11.30 3.98
N ASN A 136 -4.77 -11.39 3.72
CA ASN A 136 -3.74 -10.47 4.23
C ASN A 136 -3.63 -10.35 5.77
N SER A 137 -4.44 -11.09 6.54
CA SER A 137 -4.70 -10.87 7.97
C SER A 137 -3.71 -11.56 8.92
N GLY A 138 -2.41 -11.50 8.61
CA GLY A 138 -1.35 -12.16 9.39
C GLY A 138 -1.27 -13.68 9.20
N CYS A 139 -0.73 -14.37 10.20
CA CYS A 139 -0.47 -15.81 10.16
C CYS A 139 -0.80 -16.53 11.49
N CYS A 140 -0.72 -17.86 11.51
CA CYS A 140 -1.05 -18.69 12.67
C CYS A 140 0.07 -18.75 13.73
N ASP A 141 -0.23 -18.30 14.96
CA ASP A 141 0.69 -18.22 16.10
C ASP A 141 0.89 -19.55 16.86
N CYS A 142 0.42 -20.67 16.29
CA CYS A 142 0.60 -21.97 16.94
C CYS A 142 2.09 -22.32 17.04
N GLY A 143 2.57 -22.60 18.25
CA GLY A 143 3.98 -22.86 18.52
C GLY A 143 4.84 -21.62 18.83
N ASP A 144 4.31 -20.39 18.70
CA ASP A 144 4.98 -19.19 19.24
C ASP A 144 4.80 -19.19 20.78
N PRO A 145 5.89 -19.15 21.58
CA PRO A 145 5.81 -19.24 23.03
C PRO A 145 5.28 -17.96 23.72
N GLU A 146 5.28 -16.80 23.05
CA GLU A 146 4.80 -15.54 23.64
C GLU A 146 3.29 -15.33 23.45
N ALA A 147 2.69 -15.97 22.44
CA ALA A 147 1.28 -15.82 22.08
C ALA A 147 0.27 -16.49 23.05
N TRP A 148 0.72 -17.34 23.98
CA TRP A 148 -0.18 -18.20 24.78
C TRP A 148 0.11 -18.16 26.29
N ARG A 149 -0.71 -17.41 27.04
CA ARG A 149 -0.68 -17.41 28.52
C ARG A 149 -1.09 -18.73 29.17
N LEU A 150 -1.80 -19.60 28.43
CA LEU A 150 -2.00 -21.01 28.77
C LEU A 150 -1.42 -21.87 27.64
N PRO A 151 -0.51 -22.83 27.89
CA PRO A 151 0.13 -23.61 26.84
C PRO A 151 -0.85 -24.29 25.87
N VAL A 152 -0.77 -23.94 24.59
CA VAL A 152 -1.52 -24.62 23.51
C VAL A 152 -0.74 -25.85 23.08
N HIS A 153 -1.18 -27.02 23.54
CA HIS A 153 -0.58 -28.30 23.19
C HIS A 153 -1.15 -28.82 21.85
N CYS A 154 -0.51 -28.40 20.76
CA CYS A 154 -0.82 -28.85 19.40
C CYS A 154 -0.05 -30.14 19.08
N SER A 155 -0.75 -31.20 18.67
CA SER A 155 -0.15 -32.51 18.33
C SER A 155 0.89 -32.44 17.18
N ILE A 156 0.77 -31.42 16.35
CA ILE A 156 1.69 -31.09 15.25
C ILE A 156 2.89 -30.31 15.81
N HIS A 157 2.67 -29.07 16.24
CA HIS A 157 3.74 -28.09 16.53
C HIS A 157 4.43 -28.26 17.89
N THR A 158 3.77 -28.86 18.90
CA THR A 158 4.38 -29.02 20.22
C THR A 158 5.47 -30.11 20.22
N ALA A 159 6.69 -29.73 20.59
CA ALA A 159 7.80 -30.66 20.78
C ALA A 159 7.47 -31.73 21.84
N HIS A 160 7.92 -32.96 21.62
CA HIS A 160 7.84 -34.01 22.65
C HIS A 160 8.77 -33.68 23.83
N GLY A 161 8.40 -34.16 25.03
CA GLY A 161 9.02 -33.72 26.29
C GLY A 161 10.52 -34.05 26.44
N PRO A 162 11.18 -33.49 27.48
CA PRO A 162 12.64 -33.53 27.69
C PRO A 162 13.15 -34.90 28.15
N GLY A 163 12.97 -35.89 27.29
CA GLY A 163 13.48 -37.27 27.38
C GLY A 163 13.85 -37.86 26.01
N VAL A 164 13.58 -37.13 24.92
CA VAL A 164 14.12 -37.40 23.58
C VAL A 164 14.81 -36.14 23.06
N GLU A 165 15.90 -35.76 23.72
CA GLU A 165 17.03 -35.23 22.94
C GLU A 165 17.41 -36.36 21.97
N GLY A 166 17.10 -36.20 20.68
CA GLY A 166 17.58 -37.14 19.66
C GLY A 166 19.11 -37.17 19.70
N GLU A 167 19.70 -38.35 19.47
CA GLU A 167 21.16 -38.53 19.50
C GLU A 167 21.88 -37.91 18.27
N ASP A 168 21.62 -36.63 17.99
CA ASP A 168 22.23 -35.82 16.93
C ASP A 168 23.68 -35.41 17.28
N LYS A 169 24.37 -36.33 17.97
CA LYS A 169 25.84 -36.42 18.11
C LYS A 169 26.45 -37.29 17.01
N GLY A 170 25.64 -37.85 16.11
CA GLY A 170 26.08 -38.06 14.74
C GLY A 170 26.43 -36.69 14.14
N LYS A 171 27.62 -36.54 13.54
CA LYS A 171 27.91 -35.34 12.75
C LYS A 171 26.94 -35.30 11.57
N ALA A 172 26.01 -34.33 11.57
CA ALA A 172 25.29 -33.99 10.36
C ALA A 172 26.30 -33.78 9.22
N ALA A 173 26.07 -34.43 8.08
CA ALA A 173 27.03 -34.42 6.98
C ALA A 173 27.08 -33.00 6.39
N SER A 174 28.12 -32.24 6.75
CA SER A 174 28.33 -30.87 6.31
C SER A 174 28.34 -30.78 4.79
N LEU A 175 27.51 -29.91 4.23
CA LEU A 175 27.56 -29.56 2.82
C LEU A 175 28.96 -29.04 2.45
N PRO A 176 29.43 -29.23 1.20
CA PRO A 176 30.71 -28.68 0.76
C PRO A 176 30.75 -27.15 0.92
N ASP A 177 31.85 -26.60 1.45
CA ASP A 177 31.99 -25.15 1.67
C ASP A 177 31.81 -24.37 0.35
N GLU A 178 32.29 -24.91 -0.78
CA GLU A 178 32.08 -24.36 -2.12
C GLU A 178 30.60 -24.26 -2.52
N LEU A 179 29.76 -25.20 -2.07
CA LEU A 179 28.32 -25.18 -2.32
C LEU A 179 27.63 -24.16 -1.40
N VAL A 180 28.02 -24.07 -0.13
CA VAL A 180 27.48 -23.07 0.80
C VAL A 180 27.78 -21.65 0.32
N GLU A 181 29.00 -21.41 -0.17
CA GLU A 181 29.38 -20.11 -0.76
C GLU A 181 28.66 -19.86 -2.10
N SER A 182 28.42 -20.89 -2.92
CA SER A 182 27.63 -20.76 -4.16
C SER A 182 26.16 -20.41 -3.90
N ILE A 183 25.54 -21.05 -2.90
CA ILE A 183 24.19 -20.75 -2.42
C ILE A 183 24.12 -19.28 -1.96
N ARG A 184 25.06 -18.89 -1.09
CA ARG A 184 25.17 -17.54 -0.54
C ARG A 184 25.37 -16.46 -1.60
N MET A 185 26.31 -16.67 -2.51
CA MET A 185 26.60 -15.78 -3.62
C MET A 185 25.36 -15.59 -4.50
N THR A 186 24.67 -16.68 -4.86
CA THR A 186 23.48 -16.61 -5.73
C THR A 186 22.33 -15.87 -5.07
N ILE A 187 22.02 -16.16 -3.80
CA ILE A 187 20.94 -15.50 -3.05
C ILE A 187 21.27 -14.02 -2.81
N GLY A 188 22.52 -13.70 -2.44
CA GLY A 188 22.97 -12.32 -2.28
C GLY A 188 22.87 -11.51 -3.59
N ARG A 189 23.20 -12.12 -4.74
CA ARG A 189 23.06 -11.48 -6.06
C ARG A 189 21.62 -11.40 -6.56
N ALA A 190 20.75 -12.35 -6.20
CA ALA A 190 19.32 -12.25 -6.44
C ALA A 190 18.74 -11.00 -5.73
N PHE A 191 19.08 -10.79 -4.44
CA PHE A 191 18.68 -9.60 -3.71
C PHE A 191 19.30 -8.30 -4.24
N ASP A 192 20.60 -8.28 -4.56
CA ASP A 192 21.25 -7.10 -5.16
C ASP A 192 20.56 -6.72 -6.49
N TYR A 193 20.21 -7.69 -7.34
CA TYR A 193 19.51 -7.46 -8.62
C TYR A 193 18.08 -6.93 -8.43
N ILE A 194 17.30 -7.46 -7.47
CA ILE A 194 15.97 -6.92 -7.16
C ILE A 194 16.10 -5.44 -6.73
N CYS A 195 17.03 -5.13 -5.84
CA CYS A 195 17.27 -3.75 -5.44
C CYS A 195 17.73 -2.87 -6.60
N ASP A 196 18.63 -3.35 -7.48
CA ASP A 196 19.12 -2.61 -8.66
C ASP A 196 18.00 -2.21 -9.63
N VAL A 197 17.05 -3.12 -9.90
CA VAL A 197 15.95 -2.89 -10.84
C VAL A 197 14.83 -2.06 -10.20
N ILE A 198 14.38 -2.42 -9.00
CA ILE A 198 13.26 -1.73 -8.35
C ILE A 198 13.64 -0.32 -7.89
N SER A 199 14.91 -0.07 -7.52
CA SER A 199 15.40 1.29 -7.22
C SER A 199 15.42 2.25 -8.42
N CYS A 200 15.28 1.76 -9.65
CA CYS A 200 15.05 2.57 -10.85
C CYS A 200 13.62 2.40 -11.41
N SER A 201 12.71 1.78 -10.67
CA SER A 201 11.27 1.75 -10.98
C SER A 201 10.59 3.04 -10.46
N PRO A 202 9.50 3.50 -11.10
CA PRO A 202 8.86 4.76 -10.72
C PRO A 202 8.07 4.60 -9.41
N GLU A 203 8.30 5.51 -8.47
CA GLU A 203 7.50 5.61 -7.25
C GLU A 203 6.16 6.31 -7.49
N GLN A 204 6.15 7.35 -8.33
CA GLN A 204 4.97 8.18 -8.60
C GLN A 204 4.50 7.93 -10.03
N LEU A 205 3.38 7.22 -10.15
CA LEU A 205 2.91 6.66 -11.42
C LEU A 205 2.08 7.66 -12.26
N ARG A 206 1.43 8.64 -11.61
CA ARG A 206 0.60 9.65 -12.29
C ARG A 206 1.41 10.81 -12.89
N LEU A 207 2.71 10.95 -12.55
CA LEU A 207 3.57 12.06 -12.99
C LEU A 207 3.47 12.39 -14.50
N PRO A 208 3.56 13.69 -14.89
CA PRO A 208 3.49 14.12 -16.29
C PRO A 208 4.48 13.41 -17.22
N LYS A 209 3.93 12.84 -18.30
CA LYS A 209 4.63 11.93 -19.22
C LYS A 209 5.12 12.69 -20.45
N SER A 210 6.44 12.91 -20.55
CA SER A 210 7.09 13.53 -21.70
C SER A 210 8.02 12.51 -22.38
N LYS A 211 8.35 12.76 -23.65
CA LYS A 211 9.26 11.91 -24.42
C LYS A 211 10.67 11.92 -23.83
N GLU A 212 11.08 13.08 -23.33
CA GLU A 212 12.36 13.37 -22.71
C GLU A 212 12.46 12.69 -21.34
N SER A 213 11.39 12.70 -20.54
CA SER A 213 11.37 12.02 -19.23
C SER A 213 11.40 10.50 -19.39
N ILE A 214 10.62 9.93 -20.33
CA ILE A 214 10.64 8.49 -20.67
C ILE A 214 12.02 8.05 -21.19
N GLN A 215 12.67 8.85 -22.03
CA GLN A 215 14.05 8.57 -22.47
C GLN A 215 15.09 8.77 -21.36
N GLN A 216 14.86 9.64 -20.38
CA GLN A 216 15.76 9.79 -19.23
C GLN A 216 15.62 8.61 -18.26
N ASP A 217 14.40 8.10 -18.07
CA ASP A 217 14.07 6.92 -17.26
C ASP A 217 14.76 5.66 -17.77
N GLU A 218 14.70 5.37 -19.08
CA GLU A 218 15.45 4.25 -19.70
C GLU A 218 16.95 4.35 -19.44
N ARG A 219 17.53 5.56 -19.55
CA ARG A 219 18.98 5.77 -19.36
C ARG A 219 19.42 5.57 -17.91
N ARG A 220 18.62 6.01 -16.94
CA ARG A 220 18.86 5.86 -15.50
C ARG A 220 18.59 4.44 -14.99
N SER A 221 17.72 3.69 -15.67
CA SER A 221 17.44 2.28 -15.38
C SER A 221 18.53 1.33 -15.88
N ARG A 222 19.65 1.84 -16.40
CA ARG A 222 20.77 1.03 -16.89
C ARG A 222 21.62 0.46 -15.76
N LEU A 223 22.03 -0.79 -15.94
CA LEU A 223 22.94 -1.53 -15.05
C LEU A 223 24.40 -1.13 -15.34
N THR A 224 24.80 0.04 -14.85
CA THR A 224 26.07 0.72 -15.21
C THR A 224 27.29 0.25 -14.42
N SER A 225 27.13 -0.49 -13.32
CA SER A 225 28.22 -0.88 -12.41
C SER A 225 29.17 -1.96 -12.95
N SER A 226 30.32 -2.13 -12.29
CA SER A 226 31.32 -3.15 -12.60
C SER A 226 30.76 -4.57 -12.55
N TYR A 227 29.84 -4.84 -11.63
CA TYR A 227 29.17 -6.14 -11.47
C TYR A 227 28.54 -6.66 -12.77
N TYR A 228 28.10 -5.75 -13.65
CA TYR A 228 27.47 -6.07 -14.94
C TYR A 228 28.40 -5.82 -16.14
N ASN A 229 29.59 -5.25 -15.94
CA ASN A 229 30.47 -4.74 -17.01
C ASN A 229 29.78 -3.73 -17.96
N GLY A 230 28.84 -2.94 -17.43
CA GLY A 230 28.02 -2.01 -18.20
C GLY A 230 26.84 -2.66 -18.95
N ASP A 231 25.81 -1.86 -19.18
CA ASP A 231 24.54 -2.34 -19.73
C ASP A 231 24.50 -2.42 -21.26
N ILE A 232 23.57 -3.23 -21.76
CA ILE A 232 23.28 -3.40 -23.19
C ILE A 232 22.39 -2.25 -23.65
N VAL A 233 22.96 -1.37 -24.48
CA VAL A 233 22.20 -0.32 -25.16
C VAL A 233 21.49 -0.92 -26.37
N GLU A 234 20.18 -0.68 -26.46
CA GLU A 234 19.35 -1.07 -27.60
C GLU A 234 19.08 0.15 -28.50
N ASP A 235 19.28 0.00 -29.80
CA ASP A 235 18.96 1.01 -30.81
C ASP A 235 18.40 0.33 -32.07
N PRO A 236 17.14 0.60 -32.46
CA PRO A 236 16.15 1.40 -31.74
C PRO A 236 15.65 0.67 -30.48
N CYS A 237 15.45 1.41 -29.39
CA CYS A 237 14.84 0.89 -28.16
C CYS A 237 13.30 0.81 -28.28
N GLU A 238 12.71 -0.26 -27.75
CA GLU A 238 11.25 -0.44 -27.68
C GLU A 238 10.70 -0.07 -26.29
N TYR A 239 9.49 0.50 -26.27
CA TYR A 239 8.83 0.96 -25.04
C TYR A 239 7.52 0.20 -24.82
N ALA A 240 7.20 -0.04 -23.55
CA ALA A 240 5.97 -0.66 -23.08
C ALA A 240 5.09 0.39 -22.39
N LEU A 241 3.79 0.37 -22.68
CA LEU A 241 2.74 1.09 -21.95
C LEU A 241 2.07 0.09 -21.00
N LEU A 242 2.23 0.33 -19.70
CA LEU A 242 1.66 -0.47 -18.62
C LEU A 242 0.39 0.19 -18.09
N LEU A 243 -0.60 -0.62 -17.76
CA LEU A 243 -1.78 -0.25 -16.97
C LEU A 243 -1.61 -0.79 -15.56
N TRP A 244 -1.87 0.02 -14.55
CA TRP A 244 -1.81 -0.36 -13.13
C TRP A 244 -3.20 -0.55 -12.56
N ASN A 245 -3.30 -1.38 -11.52
CA ASN A 245 -4.53 -1.57 -10.78
C ASN A 245 -4.80 -0.41 -9.83
N ASP A 246 -6.09 -0.13 -9.62
CA ASP A 246 -6.61 0.73 -8.56
C ASP A 246 -7.90 0.13 -7.99
N GLU A 247 -8.24 0.51 -6.76
CA GLU A 247 -9.39 -0.02 -6.01
C GLU A 247 -10.71 0.71 -6.35
N LYS A 248 -10.77 1.45 -7.47
CA LYS A 248 -11.87 2.38 -7.79
C LYS A 248 -12.66 2.02 -9.05
N HIS A 249 -11.99 1.54 -10.10
CA HIS A 249 -12.64 1.30 -11.39
C HIS A 249 -13.02 -0.18 -11.59
N THR A 250 -14.19 -0.43 -12.19
CA THR A 250 -14.60 -1.82 -12.44
C THR A 250 -13.86 -2.41 -13.65
N VAL A 251 -13.64 -3.73 -13.61
CA VAL A 251 -13.07 -4.52 -14.72
C VAL A 251 -13.78 -4.27 -16.06
N ASN A 252 -15.08 -3.95 -16.03
CA ASN A 252 -15.87 -3.63 -17.23
C ASN A 252 -15.48 -2.29 -17.87
N GLU A 253 -15.27 -1.24 -17.07
CA GLU A 253 -14.87 0.08 -17.55
C GLU A 253 -13.43 0.06 -18.08
N VAL A 254 -12.55 -0.62 -17.34
CA VAL A 254 -11.16 -0.87 -17.72
C VAL A 254 -11.10 -1.63 -19.06
N ARG A 255 -11.89 -2.71 -19.23
CA ARG A 255 -12.02 -3.44 -20.51
C ARG A 255 -12.34 -2.48 -21.66
N ASP A 256 -13.43 -1.73 -21.55
CA ASP A 256 -13.94 -0.96 -22.68
C ASP A 256 -13.01 0.21 -23.04
N GLN A 257 -12.33 0.78 -22.05
CA GLN A 257 -11.33 1.82 -22.30
C GLN A 257 -10.03 1.26 -22.89
N VAL A 258 -9.54 0.10 -22.44
CA VAL A 258 -8.38 -0.59 -23.04
C VAL A 258 -8.69 -1.03 -24.48
N ALA A 259 -9.87 -1.60 -24.74
CA ALA A 259 -10.32 -1.96 -26.08
C ALA A 259 -10.33 -0.75 -27.02
N ARG A 260 -10.96 0.35 -26.60
CA ARG A 260 -11.04 1.63 -27.31
C ARG A 260 -9.66 2.25 -27.60
N ALA A 261 -8.80 2.33 -26.58
CA ALA A 261 -7.49 2.99 -26.68
C ALA A 261 -6.47 2.18 -27.48
N CYS A 262 -6.39 0.86 -27.25
CA CYS A 262 -5.43 0.00 -27.95
C CYS A 262 -5.89 -0.37 -29.37
N LYS A 263 -7.20 -0.30 -29.64
CA LYS A 263 -7.91 -0.82 -30.83
C LYS A 263 -7.85 -2.36 -30.92
N VAL A 264 -8.18 -3.01 -29.81
CA VAL A 264 -8.25 -4.48 -29.66
C VAL A 264 -9.70 -4.91 -29.44
N THR A 265 -9.99 -6.21 -29.48
CA THR A 265 -11.33 -6.73 -29.20
C THR A 265 -11.69 -6.58 -27.71
N ASN A 266 -12.99 -6.57 -27.39
CA ASN A 266 -13.46 -6.60 -26.00
C ASN A 266 -13.01 -7.86 -25.24
N ALA A 267 -12.70 -8.97 -25.92
CA ALA A 267 -12.15 -10.16 -25.29
C ALA A 267 -10.69 -9.94 -24.83
N GLU A 268 -9.84 -9.39 -25.69
CA GLU A 268 -8.46 -9.00 -25.34
C GLU A 268 -8.44 -7.89 -24.28
N GLY A 269 -9.36 -6.93 -24.37
CA GLY A 269 -9.55 -5.90 -23.34
C GLY A 269 -9.95 -6.49 -21.99
N MET A 270 -10.82 -7.51 -21.96
CA MET A 270 -11.27 -8.17 -20.73
C MET A 270 -10.17 -9.01 -20.11
N GLN A 271 -9.40 -9.74 -20.93
CA GLN A 271 -8.23 -10.49 -20.46
C GLN A 271 -7.23 -9.57 -19.74
N ARG A 272 -6.97 -8.37 -20.30
CA ARG A 272 -6.05 -7.38 -19.71
C ARG A 272 -6.62 -6.70 -18.46
N ALA A 273 -7.93 -6.51 -18.39
CA ALA A 273 -8.58 -5.96 -17.21
C ALA A 273 -8.50 -6.95 -16.04
N HIS A 274 -8.73 -8.24 -16.29
CA HIS A 274 -8.48 -9.30 -15.29
C HIS A 274 -6.99 -9.44 -14.95
N GLU A 275 -6.07 -9.41 -15.94
CA GLU A 275 -4.62 -9.43 -15.68
C GLU A 275 -4.20 -8.24 -14.79
N THR A 276 -4.76 -7.05 -15.01
CA THR A 276 -4.54 -5.89 -14.14
C THR A 276 -5.07 -6.12 -12.73
N ASP A 277 -6.28 -6.65 -12.54
CA ASP A 277 -6.82 -6.94 -11.20
C ASP A 277 -6.04 -8.07 -10.50
N ASP A 278 -5.94 -9.25 -11.11
CA ASP A 278 -5.28 -10.44 -10.53
C ASP A 278 -3.81 -10.17 -10.17
N ILE A 279 -3.06 -9.53 -11.07
CA ILE A 279 -1.61 -9.31 -10.90
C ILE A 279 -1.33 -7.97 -10.21
N GLY A 280 -2.15 -6.94 -10.43
CA GLY A 280 -1.90 -5.55 -10.02
C GLY A 280 -1.39 -4.64 -11.15
N ARG A 281 -1.05 -5.20 -12.33
CA ARG A 281 -0.69 -4.47 -13.57
C ARG A 281 -0.70 -5.38 -14.80
N SER A 282 -0.92 -4.81 -15.98
CA SER A 282 -0.81 -5.49 -17.29
C SER A 282 -0.09 -4.64 -18.35
N VAL A 283 0.48 -5.26 -19.38
CA VAL A 283 1.16 -4.55 -20.48
C VAL A 283 0.22 -4.39 -21.69
N ILE A 284 -0.40 -3.22 -21.82
CA ILE A 284 -1.43 -2.98 -22.83
C ILE A 284 -0.88 -2.66 -24.21
N LYS A 285 0.36 -2.17 -24.36
CA LYS A 285 0.96 -1.93 -25.69
C LYS A 285 2.49 -1.88 -25.69
N TYR A 286 3.10 -2.39 -26.76
CA TYR A 286 4.49 -2.13 -27.12
C TYR A 286 4.54 -1.26 -28.39
N ASP A 287 5.46 -0.30 -28.46
CA ASP A 287 5.83 0.40 -29.70
C ASP A 287 7.23 1.03 -29.55
N HIS A 288 7.95 1.21 -30.66
CA HIS A 288 9.23 1.93 -30.67
C HIS A 288 9.04 3.46 -30.72
N ASN A 289 7.83 3.93 -31.05
CA ASN A 289 7.50 5.35 -31.10
C ASN A 289 6.73 5.79 -29.85
N ILE A 290 7.42 6.46 -28.93
CA ILE A 290 6.88 7.01 -27.68
C ILE A 290 5.67 7.94 -27.94
N ASP A 291 5.68 8.72 -29.02
CA ASP A 291 4.59 9.67 -29.32
C ASP A 291 3.25 8.95 -29.60
N LYS A 292 3.28 7.71 -30.14
CA LYS A 292 2.08 6.87 -30.24
C LYS A 292 1.63 6.36 -28.88
N LEU A 293 2.55 5.93 -28.02
CA LEU A 293 2.23 5.43 -26.68
C LEU A 293 1.62 6.54 -25.81
N LEU A 294 2.16 7.76 -25.87
CA LEU A 294 1.58 8.96 -25.25
C LEU A 294 0.18 9.32 -25.79
N ARG A 295 -0.15 8.99 -27.04
CA ARG A 295 -1.51 9.14 -27.56
C ARG A 295 -2.47 8.05 -27.08
N VAL A 296 -1.96 6.84 -26.78
CA VAL A 296 -2.77 5.76 -26.19
C VAL A 296 -2.97 6.00 -24.69
N SER A 297 -1.92 6.43 -23.97
CA SER A 297 -2.00 6.76 -22.54
C SER A 297 -3.09 7.81 -22.29
N ARG A 298 -3.06 8.94 -23.01
CA ARG A 298 -4.07 10.01 -22.90
C ARG A 298 -5.51 9.58 -23.19
N VAL A 299 -5.73 8.47 -23.90
CA VAL A 299 -7.08 7.89 -24.03
C VAL A 299 -7.39 7.05 -22.80
N VAL A 300 -6.51 6.15 -22.37
CA VAL A 300 -6.72 5.34 -21.16
C VAL A 300 -6.92 6.23 -19.92
N GLU A 301 -6.10 7.27 -19.75
CA GLU A 301 -6.13 8.25 -18.66
C GLU A 301 -7.42 9.10 -18.63
N GLN A 302 -8.32 9.03 -19.63
CA GLN A 302 -9.62 9.73 -19.60
C GLN A 302 -10.54 9.27 -18.48
N ILE A 303 -10.43 8.00 -18.06
CA ILE A 303 -11.18 7.46 -16.91
C ILE A 303 -10.37 7.54 -15.61
N LYS A 304 -9.35 8.42 -15.53
CA LYS A 304 -8.50 8.65 -14.33
C LYS A 304 -7.69 7.42 -13.83
N VAL A 305 -7.81 6.23 -14.45
CA VAL A 305 -6.95 5.05 -14.20
C VAL A 305 -5.47 5.34 -14.47
N THR A 306 -4.60 4.65 -13.74
CA THR A 306 -3.16 4.94 -13.73
C THR A 306 -2.38 4.09 -14.75
N VAL A 307 -1.55 4.74 -15.58
CA VAL A 307 -0.67 4.09 -16.58
C VAL A 307 0.76 4.61 -16.48
N THR A 308 1.75 3.85 -16.94
CA THR A 308 3.14 4.32 -17.12
C THR A 308 3.73 3.86 -18.45
N ILE A 309 4.74 4.57 -18.95
CA ILE A 309 5.52 4.17 -20.14
C ILE A 309 6.98 4.00 -19.72
N ARG A 310 7.54 2.80 -19.93
CA ARG A 310 8.93 2.44 -19.61
C ARG A 310 9.57 1.70 -20.78
N SER A 311 10.87 1.45 -20.73
CA SER A 311 11.50 0.58 -21.74
C SER A 311 10.97 -0.85 -21.61
N ALA A 312 10.88 -1.58 -22.74
CA ALA A 312 10.46 -2.98 -22.73
C ALA A 312 11.48 -3.86 -21.97
N ARG A 313 12.78 -3.51 -22.04
CA ARG A 313 13.87 -4.11 -21.28
C ARG A 313 13.63 -4.01 -19.77
N ASP A 314 13.33 -2.83 -19.26
CA ASP A 314 13.20 -2.61 -17.81
C ASP A 314 11.90 -3.22 -17.27
N THR A 315 10.82 -3.17 -18.06
CA THR A 315 9.57 -3.89 -17.77
C THR A 315 9.82 -5.40 -17.63
N PHE A 316 10.61 -6.01 -18.53
CA PHE A 316 11.01 -7.41 -18.45
C PHE A 316 11.85 -7.69 -17.20
N ARG A 317 12.81 -6.82 -16.85
CA ARG A 317 13.65 -6.95 -15.66
C ARG A 317 12.83 -6.90 -14.37
N GLU A 318 11.83 -6.03 -14.30
CA GLU A 318 10.88 -6.01 -13.19
C GLU A 318 10.13 -7.34 -13.09
N GLN A 319 9.61 -7.87 -14.21
CA GLN A 319 8.94 -9.19 -14.23
C GLN A 319 9.88 -10.32 -13.76
N MET A 320 11.17 -10.28 -14.11
CA MET A 320 12.19 -11.19 -13.54
C MET A 320 12.28 -11.06 -12.01
N CYS A 321 12.26 -9.84 -11.44
CA CYS A 321 12.30 -9.64 -9.99
C CYS A 321 11.12 -10.33 -9.28
N GLY A 322 9.92 -10.31 -9.85
CA GLY A 322 8.77 -11.05 -9.30
C GLY A 322 9.02 -12.56 -9.24
N THR A 323 9.48 -13.16 -10.34
CA THR A 323 9.87 -14.58 -10.37
C THR A 323 11.02 -14.91 -9.41
N ILE A 324 11.97 -13.98 -9.19
CA ILE A 324 13.05 -14.16 -8.20
C ILE A 324 12.49 -14.15 -6.77
N ILE A 325 11.52 -13.29 -6.45
CA ILE A 325 10.88 -13.25 -5.11
C ILE A 325 10.07 -14.54 -4.87
N GLU A 326 9.29 -15.00 -5.84
CA GLU A 326 8.62 -16.32 -5.76
C GLU A 326 9.63 -17.47 -5.54
N TRP A 327 10.76 -17.43 -6.26
CA TRP A 327 11.81 -18.44 -6.16
C TRP A 327 12.49 -18.43 -4.79
N LEU A 328 12.75 -17.26 -4.22
CA LEU A 328 13.24 -17.12 -2.84
C LEU A 328 12.25 -17.73 -1.83
N SER A 329 10.94 -17.56 -2.03
CA SER A 329 9.88 -18.15 -1.18
C SER A 329 9.78 -19.69 -1.34
N ASP A 330 9.87 -20.18 -2.58
CA ASP A 330 9.92 -21.61 -2.91
C ASP A 330 11.13 -22.31 -2.25
N ILE A 331 12.35 -21.80 -2.46
CA ILE A 331 13.56 -22.43 -1.88
C ILE A 331 13.65 -22.29 -0.36
N SER A 332 13.05 -21.26 0.25
CA SER A 332 13.10 -21.05 1.70
C SER A 332 12.40 -22.12 2.53
N GLY A 333 11.47 -22.88 1.95
CA GLY A 333 10.87 -24.04 2.62
C GLY A 333 11.71 -25.33 2.53
N CYS A 334 12.72 -25.35 1.65
CA CYS A 334 13.31 -26.59 1.14
C CYS A 334 14.61 -27.01 1.83
N SER A 335 15.03 -28.25 1.58
CA SER A 335 16.31 -28.81 2.01
C SER A 335 17.39 -28.80 0.91
N VAL A 336 18.64 -28.98 1.32
CA VAL A 336 19.77 -29.28 0.44
C VAL A 336 20.51 -30.49 1.00
N GLY A 337 20.33 -31.64 0.37
CA GLY A 337 20.84 -32.92 0.89
C GLY A 337 20.33 -33.19 2.32
N PRO A 338 21.21 -33.28 3.33
CA PRO A 338 20.81 -33.48 4.73
C PRO A 338 20.34 -32.20 5.44
N ASP A 339 20.60 -31.01 4.91
CA ASP A 339 20.35 -29.74 5.62
C ASP A 339 18.97 -29.17 5.29
N GLN A 340 18.13 -28.98 6.31
CA GLN A 340 16.76 -28.45 6.21
C GLN A 340 16.62 -26.97 6.61
N LYS A 341 17.75 -26.27 6.82
CA LYS A 341 17.79 -24.90 7.37
C LYS A 341 18.61 -23.95 6.50
N ILE A 342 19.65 -24.43 5.83
CA ILE A 342 20.64 -23.62 5.10
C ILE A 342 20.01 -22.60 4.14
N LEU A 343 19.00 -22.97 3.36
CA LEU A 343 18.38 -22.06 2.39
C LEU A 343 17.68 -20.88 3.10
N ARG A 344 16.79 -21.16 4.05
CA ARG A 344 16.09 -20.13 4.84
C ARG A 344 17.05 -19.27 5.65
N GLN A 345 18.06 -19.88 6.26
CA GLN A 345 19.07 -19.14 7.04
C GLN A 345 19.87 -18.19 6.14
N VAL A 346 20.35 -18.65 4.98
CA VAL A 346 21.08 -17.79 4.02
C VAL A 346 20.17 -16.69 3.47
N VAL A 347 18.88 -16.96 3.20
CA VAL A 347 17.92 -15.92 2.81
C VAL A 347 17.83 -14.82 3.87
N CYS A 348 17.55 -15.16 5.14
CA CYS A 348 17.50 -14.17 6.23
C CYS A 348 18.83 -13.41 6.42
N GLU A 349 19.97 -14.12 6.36
CA GLU A 349 21.29 -13.51 6.50
C GLU A 349 21.67 -12.58 5.34
N GLU A 350 21.27 -12.90 4.10
CA GLU A 350 21.54 -12.02 2.95
C GLU A 350 20.63 -10.79 2.93
N MET A 351 19.41 -10.87 3.49
CA MET A 351 18.51 -9.71 3.65
C MET A 351 19.08 -8.68 4.64
N LEU A 352 19.80 -9.14 5.67
CA LEU A 352 20.43 -8.30 6.71
C LEU A 352 21.85 -7.82 6.36
N LYS A 353 22.19 -7.77 5.06
CA LYS A 353 23.45 -7.22 4.55
C LYS A 353 23.23 -5.94 3.73
N GLU A 354 24.31 -5.18 3.54
CA GLU A 354 24.32 -4.03 2.65
C GLU A 354 24.01 -4.42 1.20
N TRP A 355 23.33 -3.54 0.46
CA TRP A 355 23.05 -3.71 -0.95
C TRP A 355 24.25 -3.28 -1.80
N ASN A 356 24.80 -4.21 -2.59
CA ASN A 356 25.92 -3.93 -3.49
C ASN A 356 25.44 -3.26 -4.78
N ARG A 357 25.20 -1.94 -4.72
CA ARG A 357 24.61 -1.15 -5.81
C ARG A 357 25.24 -1.42 -7.19
N GLY A 358 24.38 -1.85 -8.11
CA GLY A 358 24.71 -2.19 -9.49
C GLY A 358 24.04 -1.32 -10.56
N SER A 359 22.97 -0.58 -10.21
CA SER A 359 22.33 0.45 -11.02
C SER A 359 22.66 1.88 -10.53
N GLU A 360 22.16 2.91 -11.23
CA GLU A 360 22.24 4.31 -10.75
C GLU A 360 21.37 4.60 -9.52
N ALA A 361 20.52 3.64 -9.08
CA ALA A 361 19.64 3.78 -7.91
C ALA A 361 18.74 5.04 -7.97
N SER A 362 18.28 5.42 -9.16
CA SER A 362 17.85 6.79 -9.46
C SER A 362 16.55 7.25 -8.76
N ASN A 363 15.74 6.30 -8.30
CA ASN A 363 14.52 6.51 -7.53
C ASN A 363 14.60 5.77 -6.17
N ALA A 364 15.82 5.53 -5.64
CA ALA A 364 16.00 4.77 -4.40
C ALA A 364 15.58 5.55 -3.15
N GLU A 365 15.90 6.85 -3.08
CA GLU A 365 15.36 7.72 -2.03
C GLU A 365 13.93 8.14 -2.38
N ILE A 366 13.10 8.23 -1.34
CA ILE A 366 11.65 8.43 -1.45
C ILE A 366 11.34 9.92 -1.66
N GLY A 367 10.31 10.22 -2.45
CA GLY A 367 9.71 11.55 -2.59
C GLY A 367 10.64 12.68 -3.06
N LEU A 368 11.69 12.36 -3.84
CA LEU A 368 12.62 13.33 -4.45
C LEU A 368 11.96 14.40 -5.36
N LYS A 369 10.64 14.34 -5.55
CA LYS A 369 9.81 15.27 -6.34
C LYS A 369 8.59 15.80 -5.56
N GLY A 370 8.60 15.68 -4.23
CA GLY A 370 7.37 15.67 -3.42
C GLY A 370 6.72 14.30 -3.43
N ILE A 371 5.48 14.20 -2.92
CA ILE A 371 4.68 12.95 -2.89
C ILE A 371 3.34 13.21 -3.60
N ASP A 372 2.93 12.29 -4.47
CA ASP A 372 1.64 12.30 -5.18
C ASP A 372 0.50 12.09 -4.17
N GLU A 373 -0.39 13.08 -4.01
CA GLU A 373 -1.50 13.05 -3.04
C GLU A 373 -2.82 12.69 -3.74
N HIS A 374 -3.03 11.38 -3.92
CA HIS A 374 -4.13 10.84 -4.71
C HIS A 374 -5.53 11.33 -4.27
N GLU A 375 -5.75 11.50 -2.96
CA GLU A 375 -7.03 12.01 -2.42
C GLU A 375 -7.30 13.47 -2.79
N ARG A 376 -6.26 14.31 -2.87
CA ARG A 376 -6.41 15.76 -2.93
C ARG A 376 -6.68 16.27 -4.32
N GLU A 377 -5.97 15.76 -5.33
CA GLU A 377 -6.29 16.10 -6.72
C GLU A 377 -7.75 15.71 -7.00
N GLU A 378 -8.17 14.52 -6.57
CA GLU A 378 -9.52 14.02 -6.77
C GLU A 378 -10.58 14.85 -5.99
N MET A 379 -10.27 15.32 -4.77
CA MET A 379 -11.12 16.29 -4.05
C MET A 379 -11.27 17.63 -4.80
N LEU A 380 -10.18 18.17 -5.35
CA LEU A 380 -10.18 19.41 -6.13
C LEU A 380 -10.97 19.26 -7.44
N TRP A 381 -10.83 18.12 -8.13
CA TRP A 381 -11.62 17.79 -9.32
C TRP A 381 -13.10 17.60 -8.97
N SER A 382 -13.43 16.90 -7.88
CA SER A 382 -14.82 16.72 -7.44
C SER A 382 -15.48 18.05 -7.08
N ASP A 383 -14.80 18.95 -6.36
CA ASP A 383 -15.35 20.27 -6.06
C ASP A 383 -15.46 21.16 -7.32
N ALA A 384 -14.54 21.02 -8.29
CA ALA A 384 -14.66 21.68 -9.59
C ALA A 384 -15.84 21.15 -10.43
N GLU A 385 -16.02 19.84 -10.52
CA GLU A 385 -17.14 19.17 -11.20
C GLU A 385 -18.47 19.57 -10.53
N ASN A 386 -18.53 19.61 -9.19
CA ASN A 386 -19.69 20.10 -8.42
C ASN A 386 -19.95 21.61 -8.60
N ARG A 387 -18.92 22.45 -8.71
CA ARG A 387 -19.06 23.88 -9.02
C ARG A 387 -19.63 24.09 -10.42
N VAL A 388 -19.14 23.34 -11.42
CA VAL A 388 -19.69 23.37 -12.79
C VAL A 388 -21.15 22.88 -12.80
N LEU A 389 -21.47 21.79 -12.10
CA LEU A 389 -22.84 21.29 -11.98
C LEU A 389 -23.77 22.31 -11.30
N ARG A 390 -23.33 22.94 -10.20
CA ARG A 390 -24.07 24.05 -9.57
C ARG A 390 -24.22 25.24 -10.51
N HIS A 391 -23.22 25.58 -11.31
CA HIS A 391 -23.29 26.68 -12.28
C HIS A 391 -24.30 26.37 -13.39
N ILE A 392 -24.34 25.14 -13.89
CA ILE A 392 -25.33 24.68 -14.86
C ILE A 392 -26.75 24.73 -14.24
N ILE A 393 -26.96 24.17 -13.05
CA ILE A 393 -28.27 24.16 -12.38
C ILE A 393 -28.76 25.58 -12.04
N THR A 394 -27.88 26.47 -11.59
CA THR A 394 -28.23 27.87 -11.30
C THR A 394 -28.44 28.70 -12.56
N THR A 395 -27.77 28.37 -13.67
CA THR A 395 -28.02 28.96 -14.99
C THR A 395 -29.35 28.49 -15.56
N ASP A 396 -29.67 27.19 -15.50
CA ASP A 396 -30.95 26.68 -15.97
C ASP A 396 -32.12 27.23 -15.15
N ARG A 397 -31.98 27.30 -13.82
CA ARG A 397 -32.97 28.00 -12.96
C ARG A 397 -33.08 29.50 -13.28
N ARG A 398 -32.02 30.15 -13.77
CA ARG A 398 -32.09 31.55 -14.27
C ARG A 398 -32.82 31.64 -15.61
N THR A 399 -32.58 30.74 -16.58
CA THR A 399 -33.34 30.72 -17.84
C THR A 399 -34.81 30.35 -17.62
N GLN A 400 -35.12 29.41 -16.72
CA GLN A 400 -36.49 29.12 -16.32
C GLN A 400 -37.15 30.32 -15.62
N ALA A 401 -36.46 31.00 -14.70
CA ALA A 401 -36.99 32.22 -14.05
C ALA A 401 -37.22 33.37 -15.05
N MET A 402 -36.32 33.58 -16.02
CA MET A 402 -36.51 34.55 -17.10
C MET A 402 -37.67 34.16 -18.03
N ALA A 403 -37.83 32.87 -18.35
CA ALA A 403 -38.96 32.38 -19.15
C ALA A 403 -40.29 32.58 -18.42
N VAL A 404 -40.34 32.37 -17.11
CA VAL A 404 -41.53 32.65 -16.27
C VAL A 404 -41.80 34.16 -16.21
N MET A 405 -40.81 35.01 -16.00
CA MET A 405 -41.00 36.47 -16.06
C MET A 405 -41.50 36.94 -17.44
N ALA A 406 -40.95 36.40 -18.53
CA ALA A 406 -41.39 36.72 -19.89
C ALA A 406 -42.82 36.22 -20.17
N ALA A 407 -43.22 35.08 -19.62
CA ALA A 407 -44.59 34.57 -19.72
C ALA A 407 -45.60 35.44 -18.93
N VAL A 408 -45.24 35.89 -17.72
CA VAL A 408 -46.07 36.81 -16.92
C VAL A 408 -46.18 38.19 -17.58
N ALA A 409 -45.08 38.72 -18.12
CA ALA A 409 -45.08 39.97 -18.89
C ALA A 409 -45.88 39.88 -20.21
N ALA A 410 -46.17 38.68 -20.70
CA ALA A 410 -47.02 38.45 -21.87
C ALA A 410 -48.51 38.29 -21.54
N THR A 411 -48.91 38.40 -20.27
CA THR A 411 -50.32 38.28 -19.84
C THR A 411 -51.00 39.59 -19.41
N ASP A 412 -50.26 40.68 -19.22
CA ASP A 412 -50.82 42.01 -18.93
C ASP A 412 -51.01 42.86 -20.19
N SER A 413 -52.20 42.79 -20.78
CA SER A 413 -52.70 43.75 -21.77
C SER A 413 -54.22 43.90 -21.69
N ASP A 414 -54.69 45.15 -21.73
CA ASP A 414 -56.08 45.62 -21.78
C ASP A 414 -56.95 45.47 -20.50
N SER A 415 -57.04 46.53 -19.69
CA SER A 415 -58.22 47.43 -19.71
C SER A 415 -58.13 48.59 -18.69
N ASP A 416 -58.79 49.72 -18.99
CA ASP A 416 -58.63 51.02 -18.32
C ASP A 416 -59.58 51.31 -17.12
N ASP A 417 -59.12 52.24 -16.26
CA ASP A 417 -59.73 53.55 -15.96
C ASP A 417 -60.17 53.92 -14.50
N THR A 418 -59.97 55.22 -14.19
CA THR A 418 -60.57 56.06 -13.12
C THR A 418 -60.17 55.97 -11.62
N ASP A 419 -59.28 56.91 -11.23
CA ASP A 419 -59.53 58.04 -10.28
C ASP A 419 -58.90 58.09 -8.84
N ASN A 420 -57.90 59.00 -8.72
CA ASN A 420 -57.43 59.84 -7.57
C ASN A 420 -57.18 59.30 -6.13
N GLY A 421 -56.01 59.65 -5.54
CA GLY A 421 -55.75 59.43 -4.10
C GLY A 421 -54.38 59.74 -3.46
N ASN A 422 -53.61 60.75 -3.90
CA ASN A 422 -52.39 61.34 -3.26
C ASN A 422 -51.22 60.46 -2.71
N ASP A 423 -50.04 60.71 -3.29
CA ASP A 423 -48.73 61.00 -2.66
C ASP A 423 -48.15 60.13 -1.52
N ASP A 424 -47.02 59.46 -1.80
CA ASP A 424 -45.72 59.79 -1.15
C ASP A 424 -44.53 59.22 -1.97
N ASP A 425 -43.48 60.02 -2.19
CA ASP A 425 -42.33 59.70 -3.08
C ASP A 425 -41.25 58.82 -2.39
N LEU A 426 -40.78 57.75 -3.05
CA LEU A 426 -39.43 57.17 -2.80
C LEU A 426 -38.74 56.68 -4.09
N ASN A 427 -37.46 57.06 -4.23
CA ASN A 427 -36.68 56.97 -5.48
C ASN A 427 -36.27 55.55 -5.92
N GLU A 428 -36.19 55.38 -7.25
CA GLU A 428 -35.66 54.23 -8.02
C GLU A 428 -34.14 53.96 -7.83
N ALA A 429 -33.50 54.60 -6.84
CA ALA A 429 -32.04 54.73 -6.74
C ALA A 429 -31.32 53.64 -5.90
N ASN A 430 -32.05 52.67 -5.32
CA ASN A 430 -31.48 51.73 -4.34
C ASN A 430 -31.24 50.28 -4.84
N ILE A 431 -31.75 49.89 -6.02
CA ILE A 431 -31.62 48.49 -6.50
C ILE A 431 -30.24 48.23 -7.13
N VAL A 432 -29.69 49.21 -7.88
CA VAL A 432 -28.36 49.09 -8.52
C VAL A 432 -27.25 48.89 -7.48
N ARG A 433 -27.40 49.47 -6.29
CA ARG A 433 -26.33 49.58 -5.27
C ARG A 433 -26.11 48.35 -4.40
N MET A 434 -26.76 47.23 -4.70
CA MET A 434 -26.50 45.93 -4.07
C MET A 434 -25.81 44.91 -5.00
N LEU A 435 -25.41 45.32 -6.21
CA LEU A 435 -24.77 44.44 -7.21
C LEU A 435 -23.28 44.73 -7.45
N GLU A 436 -22.71 45.79 -6.87
CA GLU A 436 -21.31 46.21 -7.11
C GLU A 436 -20.32 45.78 -6.01
N ASN A 437 -20.78 45.13 -4.92
CA ASN A 437 -19.96 44.80 -3.75
C ASN A 437 -19.75 43.27 -3.58
N ALA A 438 -19.36 42.56 -4.64
CA ALA A 438 -19.08 41.12 -4.61
C ALA A 438 -17.77 40.67 -5.28
N ASP A 439 -17.09 41.57 -6.02
CA ASP A 439 -15.92 41.26 -6.85
C ASP A 439 -14.65 42.05 -6.44
N GLU A 440 -14.30 42.05 -5.15
CA GLU A 440 -12.98 42.51 -4.65
C GLU A 440 -12.38 41.50 -3.67
N ASP A 441 -11.69 40.47 -4.18
CA ASP A 441 -10.40 39.92 -3.67
C ASP A 441 -9.97 38.64 -4.43
N ALA A 442 -9.53 38.81 -5.69
CA ALA A 442 -8.93 37.72 -6.48
C ALA A 442 -8.00 38.25 -7.59
N SER A 443 -6.75 38.63 -7.24
CA SER A 443 -5.75 39.07 -8.22
C SER A 443 -4.34 38.49 -7.97
N SER A 444 -4.06 37.36 -8.61
CA SER A 444 -2.71 36.89 -8.95
C SER A 444 -2.81 35.84 -10.06
N ASP A 445 -2.04 36.00 -11.14
CA ASP A 445 -2.25 35.28 -12.40
C ASP A 445 -1.70 33.83 -12.41
N GLU A 446 -2.45 32.91 -13.01
CA GLU A 446 -1.91 31.90 -13.94
C GLU A 446 -2.93 31.69 -15.09
N GLU A 447 -2.47 31.77 -16.35
CA GLU A 447 -3.33 31.63 -17.53
C GLU A 447 -3.60 30.15 -17.87
N VAL A 448 -4.89 29.77 -18.00
CA VAL A 448 -5.28 28.45 -18.53
C VAL A 448 -5.85 28.62 -19.95
N GLU A 449 -5.11 28.18 -20.95
CA GLU A 449 -5.45 28.34 -22.37
C GLU A 449 -6.65 27.45 -22.78
N LEU A 450 -7.86 28.04 -22.76
CA LEU A 450 -9.09 27.36 -23.20
C LEU A 450 -9.13 27.17 -24.73
N VAL A 451 -8.84 25.93 -25.15
CA VAL A 451 -8.94 25.49 -26.56
C VAL A 451 -10.38 25.61 -27.05
N ARG A 452 -10.62 26.56 -27.96
CA ARG A 452 -11.94 26.77 -28.59
C ARG A 452 -12.26 25.64 -29.58
N PHE A 453 -13.47 25.08 -29.46
CA PHE A 453 -14.12 24.32 -30.53
C PHE A 453 -15.16 25.19 -31.24
N ASP A 454 -15.26 25.04 -32.56
CA ASP A 454 -16.05 25.91 -33.45
C ASP A 454 -17.20 25.12 -34.12
N PRO A 455 -18.49 25.48 -33.93
CA PRO A 455 -19.61 24.62 -34.32
C PRO A 455 -20.31 25.02 -35.64
N ALA A 456 -20.11 24.20 -36.69
CA ALA A 456 -20.90 24.16 -37.93
C ALA A 456 -20.80 22.74 -38.53
N GLU A 457 -21.80 22.10 -39.13
CA GLU A 457 -23.20 22.45 -39.49
C GLU A 457 -24.14 21.25 -39.16
N PRO A 458 -25.49 21.38 -39.22
CA PRO A 458 -26.44 20.39 -38.69
C PRO A 458 -26.88 19.28 -39.68
N THR A 459 -27.52 18.22 -39.16
CA THR A 459 -28.29 17.26 -39.98
C THR A 459 -29.53 16.74 -39.22
N GLU A 460 -30.69 16.66 -39.89
CA GLU A 460 -31.97 16.30 -39.27
C GLU A 460 -32.13 14.80 -38.96
N ILE A 461 -32.83 14.46 -37.88
CA ILE A 461 -33.53 13.17 -37.73
C ILE A 461 -34.96 13.43 -37.22
N ARG A 462 -35.95 12.74 -37.80
CA ARG A 462 -37.39 12.93 -37.50
C ARG A 462 -37.90 11.98 -36.42
N ILE A 463 -38.83 12.47 -35.60
CA ILE A 463 -39.60 11.68 -34.63
C ILE A 463 -40.85 11.09 -35.30
N ILE A 464 -41.21 9.84 -34.95
CA ILE A 464 -42.50 9.22 -35.31
C ILE A 464 -43.09 8.58 -34.05
N GLN A 465 -44.34 8.91 -33.73
CA GLN A 465 -45.12 8.31 -32.63
C GLN A 465 -46.15 7.29 -33.19
N PRO A 466 -46.46 6.22 -32.43
CA PRO A 466 -47.69 5.45 -32.57
C PRO A 466 -48.67 5.67 -31.39
N THR A 467 -49.97 5.45 -31.63
CA THR A 467 -51.08 5.81 -30.72
C THR A 467 -51.64 4.66 -29.89
N ARG A 468 -52.35 4.97 -28.78
CA ARG A 468 -53.07 4.02 -27.91
C ARG A 468 -54.52 3.76 -28.35
N GLN A 469 -55.01 2.52 -28.19
CA GLN A 469 -56.43 2.17 -27.98
C GLN A 469 -56.54 0.94 -27.01
N PRO A 470 -57.70 0.68 -26.34
CA PRO A 470 -57.70 -0.02 -25.03
C PRO A 470 -58.73 -1.17 -24.80
N VAL A 471 -58.66 -1.82 -23.61
CA VAL A 471 -59.68 -2.70 -22.92
C VAL A 471 -59.81 -4.15 -23.46
N PRO A 472 -60.14 -5.21 -22.66
CA PRO A 472 -60.31 -5.38 -21.19
C PRO A 472 -59.39 -6.45 -20.51
N ALA A 473 -59.48 -6.58 -19.17
CA ALA A 473 -58.97 -7.69 -18.35
C ALA A 473 -60.03 -8.82 -18.17
N PRO A 474 -59.75 -9.97 -17.50
CA PRO A 474 -59.46 -10.10 -16.05
C PRO A 474 -58.23 -11.04 -15.80
N GLN A 475 -57.86 -11.62 -14.63
CA GLN A 475 -58.48 -11.83 -13.30
C GLN A 475 -57.55 -11.40 -12.13
N GLN A 476 -57.16 -12.31 -11.21
CA GLN A 476 -56.48 -12.01 -9.93
C GLN A 476 -55.57 -13.17 -9.48
N GLU A 477 -54.43 -12.85 -8.86
CA GLU A 477 -53.93 -13.53 -7.65
C GLU A 477 -53.03 -12.56 -6.85
N THR A 478 -52.82 -12.79 -5.56
CA THR A 478 -52.40 -11.74 -4.60
C THR A 478 -50.92 -11.76 -4.22
N GLN A 479 -50.26 -10.59 -4.30
CA GLN A 479 -49.03 -10.28 -3.56
C GLN A 479 -49.13 -8.87 -2.93
N THR A 480 -48.44 -8.68 -1.81
CA THR A 480 -48.32 -7.39 -1.10
C THR A 480 -47.28 -6.52 -1.78
N GLY A 481 -47.65 -5.30 -2.18
CA GLY A 481 -46.80 -4.43 -2.99
C GLY A 481 -45.81 -3.58 -2.19
N THR A 482 -44.71 -3.23 -2.85
CA THR A 482 -44.02 -1.95 -2.71
C THR A 482 -44.62 -0.97 -3.72
N GLU A 483 -44.98 0.24 -3.30
CA GLU A 483 -45.43 1.29 -4.22
C GLU A 483 -44.21 1.85 -5.00
N THR A 484 -44.42 2.25 -6.25
CA THR A 484 -43.37 2.77 -7.14
C THR A 484 -43.91 3.98 -7.88
N ASP A 485 -43.32 5.15 -7.65
CA ASP A 485 -43.66 6.38 -8.35
C ASP A 485 -43.03 6.41 -9.76
N ASN A 486 -43.51 7.31 -10.61
CA ASN A 486 -43.65 7.05 -12.05
C ASN A 486 -42.65 7.86 -12.92
N ASP A 487 -41.47 8.12 -12.36
CA ASP A 487 -40.51 9.12 -12.86
C ASP A 487 -39.17 8.50 -13.29
N GLY A 488 -38.82 7.32 -12.76
CA GLY A 488 -37.75 6.46 -13.28
C GLY A 488 -36.35 6.63 -12.66
N ASP A 489 -36.15 7.63 -11.79
CA ASP A 489 -34.95 7.73 -10.97
C ASP A 489 -35.00 6.76 -9.78
N VAL A 490 -33.82 6.22 -9.41
CA VAL A 490 -33.63 5.41 -8.20
C VAL A 490 -32.84 6.25 -7.21
N ASP A 491 -33.47 6.62 -6.09
CA ASP A 491 -32.82 7.35 -5.00
C ASP A 491 -31.77 6.46 -4.32
N MET A 492 -30.51 6.57 -4.78
CA MET A 492 -29.34 5.92 -4.18
C MET A 492 -28.88 6.67 -2.91
N ILE A 493 -29.78 6.78 -1.93
CA ILE A 493 -29.51 7.41 -0.63
C ILE A 493 -29.13 6.33 0.39
N GLY A 494 -27.84 6.27 0.73
CA GLY A 494 -27.32 5.72 1.99
C GLY A 494 -27.68 4.28 2.32
N GLY A 495 -26.95 3.31 1.74
CA GLY A 495 -27.00 1.89 2.16
C GLY A 495 -25.61 1.26 2.32
N ASP A 496 -24.69 1.51 1.39
CA ASP A 496 -23.41 0.78 1.34
C ASP A 496 -22.39 1.21 2.41
N ASP A 497 -22.37 2.47 2.84
CA ASP A 497 -21.47 2.92 3.92
C ASP A 497 -21.83 2.30 5.29
N GLU A 498 -23.12 2.13 5.59
CA GLU A 498 -23.56 1.49 6.84
C GLU A 498 -23.22 -0.01 6.83
N ALA A 499 -23.22 -0.65 5.66
CA ALA A 499 -22.74 -2.02 5.49
C ALA A 499 -21.21 -2.14 5.71
N LEU A 500 -20.43 -1.12 5.34
CA LEU A 500 -18.98 -1.05 5.60
C LEU A 500 -18.68 -0.79 7.09
N GLU A 501 -19.39 0.11 7.76
CA GLU A 501 -19.27 0.29 9.23
C GLU A 501 -19.59 -1.01 9.98
N VAL A 502 -20.62 -1.76 9.57
CA VAL A 502 -20.96 -3.07 10.15
C VAL A 502 -19.87 -4.11 9.88
N GLN A 503 -19.17 -4.07 8.74
CA GLN A 503 -18.03 -4.94 8.45
C GLN A 503 -16.82 -4.61 9.34
N GLU A 504 -16.45 -3.33 9.50
CA GLU A 504 -15.37 -2.90 10.40
C GLU A 504 -15.70 -3.20 11.88
N ALA A 505 -16.94 -2.98 12.32
CA ALA A 505 -17.41 -3.34 13.67
C ALA A 505 -17.36 -4.86 13.92
N THR A 506 -17.64 -5.67 12.90
CA THR A 506 -17.52 -7.13 12.95
C THR A 506 -16.05 -7.57 13.01
N LEU A 507 -15.15 -6.92 12.25
CA LEU A 507 -13.70 -7.12 12.33
C LEU A 507 -13.15 -6.81 13.73
N ALA A 508 -13.74 -5.83 14.42
CA ALA A 508 -13.43 -5.45 15.79
C ALA A 508 -14.15 -6.28 16.88
N GLY A 509 -15.08 -7.17 16.52
CA GLY A 509 -15.74 -8.12 17.42
C GLY A 509 -16.90 -7.57 18.26
N TYR A 510 -17.55 -6.48 17.84
CA TYR A 510 -18.69 -5.89 18.56
C TYR A 510 -20.06 -6.29 17.97
N PRO A 511 -21.12 -6.45 18.78
CA PRO A 511 -22.49 -6.56 18.29
C PRO A 511 -23.00 -5.20 17.76
N PRO A 512 -23.92 -5.18 16.78
CA PRO A 512 -24.39 -3.95 16.15
C PRO A 512 -25.17 -3.03 17.09
N PRO A 513 -25.14 -1.70 16.85
CA PRO A 513 -25.76 -0.71 17.73
C PRO A 513 -27.31 -0.74 17.65
N PRO A 514 -28.02 -0.37 18.74
CA PRO A 514 -29.47 -0.18 18.72
C PRO A 514 -29.86 1.15 18.04
N PRO A 515 -31.07 1.24 17.43
CA PRO A 515 -31.49 2.42 16.66
C PRO A 515 -31.66 3.69 17.52
N PRO A 516 -31.45 4.89 16.93
CA PRO A 516 -31.34 6.14 17.67
C PRO A 516 -32.68 6.69 18.21
N PRO A 517 -32.69 7.34 19.38
CA PRO A 517 -33.86 8.03 19.94
C PRO A 517 -34.09 9.42 19.28
N PRO A 518 -35.33 9.96 19.32
CA PRO A 518 -35.67 11.22 18.67
C PRO A 518 -35.03 12.46 19.33
N PRO A 519 -34.78 13.55 18.57
CA PRO A 519 -33.99 14.69 19.02
C PRO A 519 -34.73 15.63 19.98
N ALA A 520 -33.96 16.27 20.88
CA ALA A 520 -34.43 17.29 21.83
C ALA A 520 -33.92 18.71 21.43
N PRO A 521 -34.66 19.79 21.76
CA PRO A 521 -34.38 21.13 21.24
C PRO A 521 -33.18 21.84 21.90
N GLN A 522 -32.50 22.66 21.10
CA GLN A 522 -31.30 23.42 21.47
C GLN A 522 -31.53 24.48 22.57
N ARG A 523 -30.45 24.87 23.26
CA ARG A 523 -30.37 26.06 24.13
C ARG A 523 -29.08 26.86 23.91
N VAL A 524 -29.12 28.11 24.33
CA VAL A 524 -28.23 29.20 23.88
C VAL A 524 -26.97 29.35 24.74
N ILE A 525 -25.88 29.75 24.08
CA ILE A 525 -24.53 30.01 24.63
C ILE A 525 -24.52 31.21 25.61
N ARG A 526 -23.60 31.21 26.59
CA ARG A 526 -23.18 32.40 27.35
C ARG A 526 -21.69 32.33 27.74
N ASP A 527 -21.09 33.51 27.87
CA ASP A 527 -19.65 33.78 28.00
C ASP A 527 -19.02 33.54 29.40
N ARG A 528 -17.69 33.74 29.43
CA ARG A 528 -16.75 33.98 30.55
C ARG A 528 -16.00 32.75 31.08
N ASP A 529 -14.73 32.87 31.53
CA ASP A 529 -13.95 34.07 31.91
C ASP A 529 -12.45 34.02 31.54
N LEU A 530 -11.81 35.19 31.61
CA LEU A 530 -10.34 35.43 31.65
C LEU A 530 -9.90 35.55 33.14
N THR A 531 -8.65 35.41 33.61
CA THR A 531 -7.24 35.32 33.12
C THR A 531 -6.40 34.68 34.29
N PRO A 532 -5.05 34.53 34.33
CA PRO A 532 -3.97 35.01 33.44
C PRO A 532 -2.89 33.95 33.03
N SER A 533 -1.91 34.40 32.24
CA SER A 533 -0.65 33.72 31.95
C SER A 533 0.36 33.89 33.08
N ASP A 534 1.27 32.92 33.25
CA ASP A 534 2.45 33.03 34.11
C ASP A 534 3.60 32.16 33.55
N SER A 535 4.83 32.30 34.09
CA SER A 535 6.06 31.56 33.70
C SER A 535 6.76 31.95 32.37
N ASP A 536 7.18 33.21 32.26
CA ASP A 536 8.44 33.53 31.58
C ASP A 536 9.60 33.18 32.53
N THR A 537 10.36 32.09 32.32
CA THR A 537 11.76 31.87 32.79
C THR A 537 12.32 30.48 32.43
N ALA A 538 12.98 30.34 31.27
CA ALA A 538 13.87 29.21 30.99
C ALA A 538 14.84 29.47 29.81
N GLU A 539 15.77 30.43 29.94
CA GLU A 539 16.94 30.45 29.06
C GLU A 539 17.87 29.28 29.42
N MET A 540 17.92 28.22 28.59
CA MET A 540 19.09 27.35 28.51
C MET A 540 19.24 26.70 27.12
N GLN A 541 20.49 26.36 26.80
CA GLN A 541 21.01 26.15 25.45
C GLN A 541 20.38 24.94 24.70
N PRO A 542 20.31 24.98 23.36
CA PRO A 542 20.00 23.80 22.56
C PRO A 542 21.17 22.80 22.62
N LEU A 543 21.02 21.75 23.43
CA LEU A 543 22.02 20.68 23.63
C LEU A 543 21.56 19.32 23.06
N ILE A 544 20.86 19.35 21.92
CA ILE A 544 20.76 18.26 20.95
C ILE A 544 21.03 18.87 19.57
N SER A 545 21.77 18.16 18.71
CA SER A 545 21.95 18.54 17.31
C SER A 545 20.94 17.81 16.42
N ASP A 546 20.49 18.44 15.34
CA ASP A 546 19.46 17.90 14.43
C ASP A 546 19.85 16.52 13.84
N ASN A 547 21.17 16.27 13.73
CA ASN A 547 21.79 15.00 13.36
C ASN A 547 21.44 13.78 14.25
N LEU A 548 20.75 13.98 15.38
CA LEU A 548 20.28 12.88 16.25
C LEU A 548 18.87 12.39 15.90
N TYR A 549 18.04 13.20 15.23
CA TYR A 549 16.64 12.84 14.96
C TYR A 549 16.32 12.45 13.51
N ALA A 550 17.17 12.78 12.54
CA ALA A 550 17.05 12.28 11.17
C ALA A 550 17.40 10.77 11.08
N LYS A 551 16.38 9.90 11.20
CA LYS A 551 16.54 8.45 11.03
C LYS A 551 17.09 8.13 9.63
N ALA A 552 18.11 7.26 9.56
CA ALA A 552 18.73 6.75 8.33
C ALA A 552 19.10 7.78 7.22
N LYS A 553 19.34 9.06 7.57
CA LYS A 553 19.54 10.20 6.63
C LYS A 553 18.37 10.43 5.67
N MET A 554 17.15 10.07 6.05
CA MET A 554 15.94 10.32 5.26
C MET A 554 15.23 11.55 5.83
N GLU A 555 15.05 12.58 5.00
CA GLU A 555 14.06 13.62 5.26
C GLU A 555 12.69 13.08 4.82
N ILE A 556 11.65 13.25 5.64
CA ILE A 556 10.28 12.90 5.24
C ILE A 556 9.86 13.86 4.11
N PRO A 557 9.54 13.38 2.90
CA PRO A 557 9.22 14.27 1.79
C PRO A 557 7.82 14.86 1.98
N LYS A 558 7.72 16.18 1.89
CA LYS A 558 6.52 16.94 2.20
C LYS A 558 5.51 16.85 1.07
N THR A 559 4.23 16.76 1.41
CA THR A 559 3.15 16.71 0.42
C THR A 559 3.03 18.06 -0.29
N PRO A 560 2.71 18.12 -1.59
CA PRO A 560 2.55 19.36 -2.36
C PRO A 560 1.42 20.27 -1.83
N ALA A 561 1.77 21.12 -0.86
CA ALA A 561 0.92 22.14 -0.28
C ALA A 561 1.75 23.40 0.00
N ASN A 562 1.15 24.59 -0.15
CA ASN A 562 1.76 25.81 0.36
C ASN A 562 2.00 25.67 1.87
N PRO A 563 3.25 25.73 2.36
CA PRO A 563 3.51 25.61 3.79
C PRO A 563 2.98 26.86 4.47
N VAL A 564 1.86 26.71 5.18
CA VAL A 564 1.37 27.75 6.10
C VAL A 564 2.46 27.99 7.13
N LYS A 565 3.15 29.12 7.03
CA LYS A 565 4.21 29.55 7.97
C LYS A 565 3.59 29.91 9.33
N LYS A 566 3.10 28.91 10.05
CA LYS A 566 2.82 29.01 11.48
C LYS A 566 4.14 29.24 12.21
N GLU A 567 4.11 30.03 13.28
CA GLU A 567 5.32 30.38 14.02
C GLU A 567 5.95 29.15 14.68
N ILE A 568 7.29 29.16 14.81
CA ILE A 568 8.06 28.03 15.35
C ILE A 568 7.99 28.02 16.88
N ALA A 569 6.79 27.77 17.40
CA ALA A 569 6.60 27.30 18.77
C ALA A 569 7.28 25.93 18.89
N LYS A 570 8.41 25.88 19.61
CA LYS A 570 9.18 24.64 19.77
C LYS A 570 8.34 23.55 20.45
N PRO A 571 8.47 22.27 20.06
CA PRO A 571 7.84 21.18 20.78
C PRO A 571 8.29 21.15 22.25
N ALA A 572 7.37 20.75 23.13
CA ALA A 572 7.65 20.57 24.54
C ALA A 572 8.72 19.48 24.75
N ARG A 573 9.51 19.63 25.82
CA ARG A 573 10.73 18.82 26.05
C ARG A 573 10.50 17.30 25.97
N TYR A 574 9.36 16.79 26.44
CA TYR A 574 9.06 15.35 26.42
C TYR A 574 9.01 14.75 25.00
N TRP A 575 8.68 15.53 23.96
CA TRP A 575 8.80 15.07 22.55
C TRP A 575 10.25 14.98 22.06
N LEU A 576 11.16 15.74 22.68
CA LEU A 576 12.58 15.84 22.31
C LEU A 576 13.50 14.96 23.15
N GLU A 577 12.95 14.22 24.12
CA GLU A 577 13.68 13.17 24.82
C GLU A 577 13.58 11.83 24.09
N SER A 578 14.68 11.08 24.13
CA SER A 578 14.74 9.70 23.65
C SER A 578 15.17 8.77 24.79
N PRO A 579 14.78 7.48 24.77
CA PRO A 579 15.31 6.50 25.72
C PRO A 579 16.84 6.31 25.56
N PRO A 580 17.58 5.94 26.62
CA PRO A 580 19.03 5.70 26.52
C PRO A 580 19.43 4.61 25.53
N GLY A 581 18.56 3.61 25.31
CA GLY A 581 18.76 2.54 24.33
C GLY A 581 18.69 3.00 22.86
N TYR A 582 18.08 4.17 22.60
CA TYR A 582 18.01 4.80 21.27
C TYR A 582 19.23 5.70 20.99
N THR A 583 19.87 6.25 22.02
CA THR A 583 21.01 7.18 21.87
C THR A 583 22.37 6.52 22.02
N ASN A 584 22.46 5.38 22.71
CA ASN A 584 23.70 4.61 22.80
C ASN A 584 24.03 3.90 21.47
N ARG A 585 25.26 4.08 20.98
CA ARG A 585 25.76 3.51 19.72
C ARG A 585 27.03 2.66 19.90
N GLU A 586 27.43 2.35 21.14
CA GLU A 586 28.65 1.58 21.39
C GLU A 586 28.49 0.11 21.00
N SER A 587 29.27 -0.35 20.02
CA SER A 587 29.40 -1.76 19.60
C SER A 587 28.11 -2.44 19.08
N VAL A 588 27.18 -1.70 18.49
CA VAL A 588 25.97 -2.26 17.87
C VAL A 588 26.31 -3.06 16.59
N PRO A 589 25.79 -4.29 16.40
CA PRO A 589 25.97 -5.04 15.14
C PRO A 589 25.28 -4.35 13.95
N LEU A 590 25.85 -4.47 12.74
CA LEU A 590 25.32 -3.83 11.53
C LEU A 590 23.84 -4.15 11.26
N HIS A 591 23.39 -5.37 11.57
CA HIS A 591 21.99 -5.76 11.39
C HIS A 591 21.02 -5.09 12.39
N GLU A 592 21.51 -4.52 13.49
CA GLU A 592 20.73 -3.73 14.46
C GLU A 592 20.95 -2.21 14.30
N ASP A 593 21.92 -1.78 13.49
CA ASP A 593 22.30 -0.36 13.33
C ASP A 593 21.32 0.41 12.45
N LEU A 594 20.35 1.08 13.08
CA LEU A 594 19.30 1.89 12.44
C LEU A 594 19.81 3.08 11.60
N TRP A 595 21.11 3.37 11.59
CA TRP A 595 21.70 4.44 10.78
C TRP A 595 22.29 3.95 9.43
N HIS A 596 22.38 2.65 9.21
CA HIS A 596 22.80 2.02 7.93
C HIS A 596 21.65 1.22 7.31
N LYS A 597 21.37 1.41 6.01
CA LYS A 597 20.27 0.74 5.27
C LYS A 597 20.74 -0.55 4.60
N LEU A 598 20.15 -1.67 4.99
CA LEU A 598 20.37 -3.03 4.51
C LEU A 598 19.41 -3.36 3.35
N ARG A 599 19.63 -4.47 2.63
CA ARG A 599 18.73 -4.94 1.56
C ARG A 599 17.28 -5.04 2.04
N LEU A 600 17.05 -5.58 3.24
CA LEU A 600 15.73 -5.64 3.89
C LEU A 600 15.04 -4.26 3.94
N ASP A 601 15.74 -3.23 4.39
CA ASP A 601 15.17 -1.88 4.50
C ASP A 601 14.81 -1.31 3.13
N TRP A 602 15.69 -1.50 2.13
CA TRP A 602 15.41 -1.04 0.76
C TRP A 602 14.20 -1.75 0.17
N LEU A 603 14.07 -3.07 0.34
CA LEU A 603 12.91 -3.82 -0.15
C LEU A 603 11.60 -3.38 0.54
N ILE A 604 11.63 -3.06 1.83
CA ILE A 604 10.50 -2.48 2.57
C ILE A 604 10.16 -1.08 2.05
N LEU A 605 11.14 -0.21 1.84
CA LEU A 605 10.95 1.15 1.32
C LEU A 605 10.54 1.20 -0.16
N PHE A 606 10.74 0.11 -0.90
CA PHE A 606 10.40 0.01 -2.33
C PHE A 606 8.96 -0.46 -2.60
N ASP A 607 8.17 -0.81 -1.57
CA ASP A 607 6.82 -1.38 -1.69
C ASP A 607 5.88 -0.61 -2.65
N LEU A 608 5.88 0.72 -2.60
CA LEU A 608 5.06 1.55 -3.52
C LEU A 608 5.39 1.36 -5.00
N ARG A 609 6.64 1.02 -5.34
CA ARG A 609 7.12 0.80 -6.73
C ARG A 609 6.67 -0.57 -7.27
N MET A 610 6.11 -1.43 -6.42
CA MET A 610 5.69 -2.79 -6.73
C MET A 610 4.18 -2.89 -6.99
N TRP A 611 3.78 -3.97 -7.67
CA TRP A 611 2.38 -4.31 -7.98
C TRP A 611 1.81 -5.35 -7.01
N LYS A 612 0.48 -5.35 -6.80
CA LYS A 612 -0.31 -6.25 -5.95
C LYS A 612 0.34 -7.61 -5.69
N LYS A 613 0.55 -8.42 -6.73
CA LYS A 613 1.14 -9.76 -6.61
C LYS A 613 2.53 -9.75 -5.95
N VAL A 614 3.44 -8.88 -6.40
CA VAL A 614 4.81 -8.85 -5.84
C VAL A 614 4.84 -8.35 -4.40
N ARG A 615 3.93 -7.43 -4.00
CA ARG A 615 3.79 -7.06 -2.58
C ARG A 615 3.34 -8.26 -1.74
N VAL A 616 2.38 -9.04 -2.24
CA VAL A 616 1.94 -10.30 -1.62
C VAL A 616 3.09 -11.31 -1.53
N ASP A 617 3.76 -11.62 -2.65
CA ASP A 617 4.88 -12.56 -2.72
C ASP A 617 6.01 -12.19 -1.74
N LEU A 618 6.33 -10.89 -1.65
CA LEU A 618 7.39 -10.36 -0.78
C LEU A 618 6.98 -10.39 0.70
N ARG A 619 5.72 -10.11 1.03
CA ARG A 619 5.17 -10.27 2.38
C ARG A 619 5.12 -11.73 2.82
N GLU A 620 4.76 -12.65 1.93
CA GLU A 620 4.83 -14.09 2.18
C GLU A 620 6.27 -14.56 2.42
N LEU A 621 7.24 -14.04 1.65
CA LEU A 621 8.66 -14.27 1.89
C LEU A 621 9.08 -13.76 3.28
N TYR A 622 8.70 -12.53 3.68
CA TYR A 622 9.02 -12.01 5.02
C TYR A 622 8.43 -12.87 6.14
N ILE A 623 7.16 -13.28 6.03
CA ILE A 623 6.49 -14.07 7.08
C ILE A 623 7.12 -15.47 7.19
N SER A 624 7.27 -16.18 6.06
CA SER A 624 7.80 -17.55 6.01
C SER A 624 9.29 -17.67 6.36
N THR A 625 10.04 -16.57 6.32
CA THR A 625 11.49 -16.55 6.63
C THR A 625 11.79 -15.78 7.91
N VAL A 626 11.75 -14.44 7.83
CA VAL A 626 12.18 -13.50 8.87
C VAL A 626 11.27 -13.55 10.10
N VAL A 627 9.94 -13.54 9.94
CA VAL A 627 9.00 -13.61 11.08
C VAL A 627 8.99 -15.00 11.72
N SER A 628 9.15 -16.08 10.93
CA SER A 628 9.11 -17.47 11.41
C SER A 628 10.27 -17.89 12.34
N ILE A 629 11.30 -17.05 12.50
CA ILE A 629 12.49 -17.33 13.31
C ILE A 629 12.65 -16.19 14.33
N PRO A 630 12.51 -16.44 15.66
CA PRO A 630 12.46 -15.39 16.67
C PRO A 630 13.64 -14.39 16.66
N GLU A 631 14.86 -14.85 16.36
CA GLU A 631 16.03 -13.97 16.24
C GLU A 631 15.88 -12.94 15.09
N PHE A 632 15.40 -13.39 13.93
CA PHE A 632 15.15 -12.52 12.78
C PHE A 632 13.87 -11.70 12.96
N LYS A 633 12.83 -12.22 13.64
CA LYS A 633 11.60 -11.50 14.04
C LYS A 633 11.97 -10.28 14.90
N ARG A 634 12.83 -10.47 15.91
CA ARG A 634 13.36 -9.39 16.78
C ARG A 634 14.05 -8.29 15.99
N VAL A 635 15.01 -8.68 15.13
CA VAL A 635 15.77 -7.72 14.31
C VAL A 635 14.84 -6.98 13.35
N LEU A 636 13.89 -7.65 12.69
CA LEU A 636 12.88 -7.03 11.84
C LEU A 636 12.07 -5.97 12.60
N GLY A 637 11.56 -6.28 13.80
CA GLY A 637 10.82 -5.32 14.61
C GLY A 637 11.63 -4.05 14.90
N LEU A 638 12.90 -4.22 15.27
CA LEU A 638 13.83 -3.10 15.46
C LEU A 638 14.03 -2.28 14.18
N ARG A 639 14.38 -2.93 13.04
CA ARG A 639 14.52 -2.27 11.72
C ARG A 639 13.26 -1.50 11.33
N PHE A 640 12.11 -2.15 11.42
CA PHE A 640 10.80 -1.62 11.03
C PHE A 640 10.43 -0.40 11.87
N SER A 641 10.71 -0.39 13.18
CA SER A 641 10.56 0.80 14.04
C SER A 641 11.42 2.00 13.61
N GLY A 642 12.51 1.75 12.87
CA GLY A 642 13.32 2.77 12.20
C GLY A 642 12.61 3.36 10.97
N LEU A 643 12.02 2.52 10.12
CA LEU A 643 11.41 2.92 8.86
C LEU A 643 9.97 3.47 9.01
N TYR A 644 9.30 3.13 10.12
CA TYR A 644 7.85 3.31 10.30
C TYR A 644 7.32 4.72 10.00
N THR A 645 8.04 5.79 10.40
CA THR A 645 7.61 7.17 10.13
C THR A 645 7.58 7.49 8.63
N THR A 646 8.47 6.90 7.83
CA THR A 646 8.42 7.05 6.36
C THR A 646 7.34 6.16 5.76
N LEU A 647 7.19 4.93 6.23
CA LEU A 647 6.11 4.03 5.80
C LEU A 647 4.73 4.64 6.05
N ALA A 648 4.55 5.35 7.17
CA ALA A 648 3.33 6.07 7.49
C ALA A 648 3.02 7.18 6.47
N GLN A 649 4.01 8.00 6.10
CA GLN A 649 3.86 9.04 5.07
C GLN A 649 3.47 8.42 3.72
N LEU A 650 4.09 7.30 3.33
CA LEU A 650 3.78 6.60 2.10
C LEU A 650 2.36 6.01 2.10
N TYR A 651 1.99 5.29 3.17
CA TYR A 651 0.70 4.63 3.32
C TYR A 651 -0.47 5.62 3.38
N LEU A 652 -0.34 6.72 4.12
CA LEU A 652 -1.43 7.70 4.30
C LEU A 652 -1.74 8.53 3.04
N ILE A 653 -0.75 8.76 2.16
CA ILE A 653 -0.84 9.77 1.09
C ILE A 653 -0.74 9.18 -0.32
N ALA A 654 0.17 8.22 -0.54
CA ALA A 654 0.57 7.77 -1.89
C ALA A 654 0.36 6.29 -2.19
N ASP A 655 -0.11 5.48 -1.23
CA ASP A 655 -0.44 4.10 -1.54
C ASP A 655 -1.75 4.00 -2.34
N ARG A 656 -1.70 3.22 -3.41
CA ARG A 656 -2.82 2.92 -4.32
C ARG A 656 -3.50 1.58 -4.03
N GLU A 657 -2.85 0.72 -3.22
CA GLU A 657 -3.36 -0.59 -2.79
C GLU A 657 -3.06 -0.80 -1.28
N PRO A 658 -3.63 0.01 -0.36
CA PRO A 658 -3.34 0.00 1.07
C PRO A 658 -3.51 -1.37 1.76
N ASP A 659 -4.45 -2.20 1.31
CA ASP A 659 -4.65 -3.57 1.85
C ASP A 659 -3.44 -4.48 1.59
N HIS A 660 -2.65 -4.15 0.57
CA HIS A 660 -1.44 -4.86 0.15
C HIS A 660 -0.15 -4.17 0.63
N SER A 661 -0.27 -3.07 1.37
CA SER A 661 0.87 -2.28 1.86
C SER A 661 1.71 -3.04 2.88
N ILE A 662 3.03 -2.90 2.80
CA ILE A 662 3.97 -3.55 3.73
C ILE A 662 3.79 -3.11 5.20
N ILE A 663 3.19 -1.93 5.45
CA ILE A 663 2.97 -1.44 6.81
C ILE A 663 2.09 -2.40 7.64
N ASN A 664 1.21 -3.17 6.99
CA ASN A 664 0.32 -4.16 7.62
C ASN A 664 1.07 -5.34 8.30
N ILE A 665 2.39 -5.45 8.15
CA ILE A 665 3.22 -6.37 8.94
C ILE A 665 3.46 -5.89 10.38
N SER A 666 3.11 -4.64 10.73
CA SER A 666 3.27 -4.05 12.07
C SER A 666 2.65 -4.92 13.16
N LEU A 667 1.45 -5.44 12.92
CA LEU A 667 0.72 -6.37 13.79
C LEU A 667 1.58 -7.56 14.26
N GLN A 668 2.48 -8.08 13.42
CA GLN A 668 3.34 -9.22 13.77
C GLN A 668 4.47 -8.86 14.76
N MET A 669 4.75 -7.56 14.91
CA MET A 669 5.81 -7.02 15.77
C MET A 669 5.23 -6.43 17.06
N LEU A 670 4.12 -5.69 16.98
CA LEU A 670 3.53 -4.95 18.11
C LEU A 670 2.79 -5.83 19.12
N THR A 671 2.49 -7.08 18.77
CA THR A 671 1.81 -8.06 19.64
C THR A 671 2.78 -8.98 20.38
N THR A 672 4.05 -9.04 19.97
CA THR A 672 5.07 -9.87 20.63
C THR A 672 5.70 -9.07 21.77
N PRO A 673 5.42 -9.36 23.07
CA PRO A 673 5.78 -8.47 24.17
C PRO A 673 7.28 -8.15 24.26
N SER A 674 8.15 -9.12 23.97
CA SER A 674 9.61 -8.93 23.95
C SER A 674 10.05 -7.88 22.91
N ILE A 675 9.52 -7.98 21.68
CA ILE A 675 9.79 -7.06 20.57
C ILE A 675 9.19 -5.69 20.87
N THR A 676 7.96 -5.64 21.39
CA THR A 676 7.26 -4.39 21.73
C THR A 676 8.00 -3.58 22.81
N ALA A 677 8.62 -4.25 23.79
CA ALA A 677 9.52 -3.58 24.73
C ALA A 677 10.79 -3.05 24.03
N GLU A 678 11.42 -3.85 23.17
CA GLU A 678 12.68 -3.47 22.49
C GLU A 678 12.51 -2.28 21.53
N ILE A 679 11.44 -2.22 20.72
CA ILE A 679 11.22 -1.10 19.80
C ILE A 679 10.91 0.21 20.54
N VAL A 680 10.38 0.15 21.76
CA VAL A 680 10.19 1.34 22.60
C VAL A 680 11.55 1.82 23.13
N GLU A 681 12.34 0.96 23.77
CA GLU A 681 13.64 1.34 24.35
C GLU A 681 14.74 1.66 23.32
N ARG A 682 14.75 0.98 22.16
CA ARG A 682 15.82 1.08 21.14
C ARG A 682 15.38 1.75 19.83
N GLY A 683 14.10 1.77 19.51
CA GLY A 683 13.54 2.41 18.30
C GLY A 683 12.88 3.78 18.54
N ASN A 684 12.68 4.15 19.81
CA ASN A 684 11.86 5.28 20.27
C ASN A 684 10.44 5.23 19.63
N PHE A 685 9.85 4.04 19.52
CA PHE A 685 8.67 3.80 18.68
C PHE A 685 7.43 4.57 19.13
N LEU A 686 7.10 4.56 20.44
CA LEU A 686 5.93 5.24 21.00
C LEU A 686 5.90 6.74 20.65
N THR A 687 7.01 7.45 20.86
CA THR A 687 7.13 8.89 20.57
C THR A 687 6.97 9.18 19.09
N ASN A 688 7.50 8.31 18.22
CA ASN A 688 7.33 8.43 16.77
C ASN A 688 5.87 8.15 16.33
N LEU A 689 5.21 7.12 16.88
CA LEU A 689 3.80 6.82 16.58
C LEU A 689 2.86 7.95 17.02
N MET A 690 3.07 8.50 18.22
CA MET A 690 2.34 9.66 18.72
C MET A 690 2.61 10.92 17.89
N ALA A 691 3.83 11.10 17.37
CA ALA A 691 4.16 12.20 16.47
C ALA A 691 3.49 12.07 15.09
N ILE A 692 3.44 10.87 14.51
CA ILE A 692 2.70 10.58 13.26
C ILE A 692 1.23 10.98 13.41
N LEU A 693 0.58 10.51 14.49
CA LEU A 693 -0.82 10.84 14.79
C LEU A 693 -1.01 12.36 14.97
N TYR A 694 -0.18 13.02 15.77
CA TYR A 694 -0.30 14.46 16.03
C TYR A 694 -0.12 15.29 14.76
N THR A 695 0.97 15.05 14.02
CA THR A 695 1.32 15.83 12.83
C THR A 695 0.30 15.64 11.72
N PHE A 696 -0.16 14.42 11.44
CA PHE A 696 -1.14 14.19 10.38
C PHE A 696 -2.49 14.83 10.70
N LEU A 697 -3.00 14.66 11.93
CA LEU A 697 -4.28 15.25 12.34
C LEU A 697 -4.27 16.80 12.32
N THR A 698 -3.12 17.43 12.57
CA THR A 698 -3.00 18.91 12.67
C THR A 698 -2.46 19.61 11.43
N THR A 699 -1.82 18.89 10.50
CA THR A 699 -1.18 19.48 9.30
C THR A 699 -1.39 18.69 8.00
N ARG A 700 -1.97 17.48 8.07
CA ARG A 700 -2.03 16.52 6.95
C ARG A 700 -0.65 16.22 6.35
N GLN A 701 0.38 16.22 7.20
CA GLN A 701 1.73 15.74 6.95
C GLN A 701 2.08 14.71 8.02
N VAL A 702 2.76 13.62 7.70
CA VAL A 702 3.51 12.89 8.72
C VAL A 702 4.82 13.63 8.97
N GLY A 703 5.12 13.90 10.25
CA GLY A 703 6.34 14.54 10.69
C GLY A 703 6.97 13.85 11.90
N HIS A 704 8.19 14.25 12.23
CA HIS A 704 8.94 13.75 13.38
C HIS A 704 8.57 14.50 14.69
N PRO A 705 8.94 13.97 15.88
CA PRO A 705 8.65 14.62 17.16
C PRO A 705 9.18 16.06 17.30
N TYR A 706 10.23 16.44 16.55
CA TYR A 706 10.78 17.80 16.54
C TYR A 706 9.97 18.78 15.66
N GLU A 707 9.01 18.30 14.86
CA GLU A 707 8.16 19.10 13.96
C GLU A 707 6.77 19.38 14.55
N ILE A 708 6.56 19.03 15.82
CA ILE A 708 5.31 19.23 16.56
C ILE A 708 5.22 20.67 17.07
N PHE A 709 4.13 21.35 16.71
CA PHE A 709 3.79 22.69 17.20
C PHE A 709 2.73 22.56 18.31
N PRO A 710 3.02 22.82 19.61
CA PRO A 710 2.08 22.54 20.70
C PRO A 710 0.70 23.21 20.59
N ASN A 711 0.64 24.35 19.90
CA ASN A 711 -0.58 25.15 19.71
C ASN A 711 -1.32 24.82 18.39
N ALA A 712 -1.06 23.67 17.77
CA ALA A 712 -1.69 23.31 16.50
C ALA A 712 -3.15 22.88 16.68
N THR A 713 -4.02 23.42 15.82
CA THR A 713 -5.42 23.01 15.70
C THR A 713 -5.56 21.77 14.83
N LEU A 714 -6.56 20.93 15.10
CA LEU A 714 -6.96 19.83 14.23
C LEU A 714 -7.39 20.37 12.86
N ALA A 715 -6.90 19.76 11.78
CA ALA A 715 -7.10 20.21 10.40
C ALA A 715 -8.33 19.54 9.75
N PHE A 716 -9.50 19.64 10.40
CA PHE A 716 -10.76 19.05 9.92
C PHE A 716 -11.05 19.40 8.45
N ASP A 717 -10.85 20.66 8.06
CA ASP A 717 -11.09 21.16 6.69
C ASP A 717 -10.18 20.55 5.62
N SER A 718 -9.10 19.86 6.03
CA SER A 718 -8.19 19.12 5.13
C SER A 718 -8.56 17.64 4.97
N GLY A 719 -9.60 17.15 5.66
CA GLY A 719 -9.97 15.74 5.65
C GLY A 719 -8.99 14.80 6.37
N SER A 720 -8.08 15.33 7.21
CA SER A 720 -7.13 14.50 7.98
C SER A 720 -7.82 13.55 8.97
N VAL A 721 -9.02 13.90 9.44
CA VAL A 721 -9.84 13.12 10.38
C VAL A 721 -10.75 12.11 9.66
N THR A 722 -11.12 12.38 8.40
CA THR A 722 -12.00 11.52 7.59
C THR A 722 -11.25 10.44 6.79
N ASN A 723 -9.92 10.50 6.74
CA ASN A 723 -9.10 9.50 6.07
C ASN A 723 -9.10 8.17 6.87
N ARG A 724 -9.82 7.16 6.36
CA ARG A 724 -9.99 5.85 7.04
C ARG A 724 -8.66 5.15 7.36
N ARG A 725 -7.60 5.39 6.58
CA ARG A 725 -6.25 4.81 6.81
C ARG A 725 -5.64 5.23 8.16
N MET A 726 -6.10 6.33 8.76
CA MET A 726 -5.69 6.72 10.13
C MET A 726 -6.07 5.70 11.20
N TYR A 727 -7.11 4.88 10.98
CA TYR A 727 -7.51 3.81 11.89
C TYR A 727 -6.37 2.81 12.19
N HIS A 728 -5.54 2.51 11.19
CA HIS A 728 -4.36 1.65 11.32
C HIS A 728 -3.44 2.11 12.46
N PHE A 729 -3.13 3.40 12.54
CA PHE A 729 -2.23 3.96 13.55
C PHE A 729 -2.84 3.99 14.96
N PHE A 730 -4.16 4.11 15.07
CA PHE A 730 -4.86 3.96 16.34
C PHE A 730 -4.92 2.50 16.81
N MET A 731 -5.02 1.54 15.88
CA MET A 731 -4.93 0.11 16.20
C MET A 731 -3.52 -0.30 16.62
N ASP A 732 -2.48 0.18 15.94
CA ASP A 732 -1.09 -0.02 16.34
C ASP A 732 -0.79 0.61 17.72
N LEU A 733 -1.37 1.78 18.02
CA LEU A 733 -1.28 2.39 19.34
C LEU A 733 -2.01 1.55 20.42
N LYS A 734 -3.16 0.97 20.08
CA LYS A 734 -3.92 0.05 20.96
C LYS A 734 -3.12 -1.22 21.26
N TYR A 735 -2.44 -1.82 20.27
CA TYR A 735 -1.57 -2.97 20.50
C TYR A 735 -0.36 -2.60 21.35
N LEU A 736 0.29 -1.47 21.06
CA LEU A 736 1.41 -0.94 21.83
C LEU A 736 1.05 -0.70 23.31
N PHE A 737 -0.13 -0.15 23.60
CA PHE A 737 -0.66 0.00 24.97
C PHE A 737 -1.17 -1.30 25.60
N GLY A 738 -1.33 -2.39 24.83
CA GLY A 738 -1.62 -3.72 25.36
C GLY A 738 -0.44 -4.34 26.12
N SER A 739 0.80 -3.94 25.82
CA SER A 739 2.00 -4.47 26.46
C SER A 739 2.19 -3.98 27.90
N GLU A 740 2.38 -4.91 28.83
CA GLU A 740 2.62 -4.60 30.26
C GLU A 740 3.85 -3.70 30.47
N HIS A 741 4.92 -3.89 29.69
CA HIS A 741 6.13 -3.05 29.72
C HIS A 741 5.80 -1.59 29.40
N VAL A 742 4.97 -1.37 28.37
CA VAL A 742 4.57 -0.01 27.96
C VAL A 742 3.63 0.62 28.99
N GLN A 743 2.73 -0.17 29.59
CA GLN A 743 1.87 0.29 30.69
C GLN A 743 2.66 0.58 31.98
N GLU A 744 3.77 -0.12 32.25
CA GLU A 744 4.66 0.20 33.37
C GLU A 744 5.47 1.46 33.06
N LYS A 745 6.01 1.60 31.85
CA LYS A 745 6.73 2.79 31.39
C LYS A 745 5.91 4.07 31.50
N ILE A 746 4.69 4.07 30.97
CA ILE A 746 3.74 5.21 31.05
C ILE A 746 3.35 5.55 32.50
N ARG A 747 3.48 4.59 33.43
CA ARG A 747 3.17 4.76 34.86
C ARG A 747 4.37 5.21 35.70
N THR A 748 5.60 5.08 35.18
CA THR A 748 6.84 5.21 35.97
C THR A 748 7.86 6.20 35.44
N GLU A 749 7.83 6.56 34.15
CA GLU A 749 8.63 7.68 33.63
C GLU A 749 7.94 9.02 33.89
N GLU A 750 8.63 9.96 34.54
CA GLU A 750 8.11 11.30 34.91
C GLU A 750 8.05 12.29 33.70
N ARG A 751 7.69 11.80 32.50
CA ARG A 751 7.78 12.52 31.22
C ARG A 751 6.51 13.25 30.81
#